data_AF-A0A3N5FPL9-F1
#
_entry.id   AF-A0A3N5FPL9-F1
#
_cell.length_a   1.000
_cell.length_b   1.000
_cell.length_c   1.000
_cell.angle_alpha   90.00
_cell.angle_beta   90.00
_cell.angle_gamma   90.00
#
_symmetry.space_group_name_H-M   'P 1'
#
loop_
_entity.id
_entity.type
_entity.pdbx_description
1 polymer ?
#
loop_
_entity_poly.entity_id
_entity_poly.type
_entity_poly.pdbx_seq_one_letter_code
_entity_poly.pdbx_strand_id
1 'polypeptide(L)'
;MQSIIFRITLSITLLLTIAVASAHAATERGLEIKNKNDLSHKSGKLGAYRALVIGINNYQDKKIPALKTAVHDAREFARLLQTRYGFKVTLLLDQQATRQAIMEKMRDLAANTSPDESVLIYYAGHGDVDRVLNAGWWIPSDAIGGIPATYLDNDYVKRVMQGMNARHVLLVSDSCYSGTLFGESRTLPSVIDDRYYMNLYNEKSRWGITSGNKTPVSDSGSEGHSIFAYQLIKTLENNDKPYITTQEIYSRIAPIIANNSEQQPLCSPVRDTGDQGGGFVFVTATTPSSLKKSSQRPESDDLLRLREFLEQEKQELEQEKQELERLKALDAEREKLAAERRKLEAEKQKLVMGPRSSSVESKAKAGEIEIARAKADAIAKSEEIERAKAAQTAKARAEAEERARNEAAAKAKADADAIARAEAKKHESKIETAALDPAIVSPKIVTSDSRFEKLASGVVRDTKSGLEWYAGPDKNTGSNDASHWAVGLRVDGGGWRMPTLEELKGLYHKGAGSRNMTPLLETTGWWVWSGDKKTAGGGAWPQPPALDFDKGTEDITYPENPHFRRGFAVRSMTKTATAALDAAVVSSKIVAFDGRFEKLASGVVRDTKSGLEWYAGPDKNTSWDDANVWTAALKIDGGGWRIPTINELKGLYQKGAGSRNMTAPLETTGWLIWSIPTGSLGAAFLDFGNGLEDNSYRNEPIYKRGFAVRSKAKTSTAAIDPTGVSSKIIASDGRFEKFTNGVVRDSQSGLEWYAGPDKDTDWNDAKNWVAGLKIDGGGWRMPTINELKGLYQKGAGSRNMSPLLETTGWWVWSGETIGVGSHGLGAGALALDFSDGRELKDGRDNSKHKRMLAVRSRK
;
A
#
# COMPACT_ATOMS: atom_id res chain seq x y z
N MET A 1 53.76 6.00 56.48
CA MET A 1 52.64 5.35 55.76
C MET A 1 51.26 5.85 56.20
N GLN A 2 50.99 6.02 57.50
CA GLN A 2 49.67 6.48 57.98
C GLN A 2 49.26 7.91 57.53
N SER A 3 50.22 8.83 57.37
CA SER A 3 49.93 10.22 56.94
C SER A 3 49.52 10.34 55.46
N ILE A 4 50.00 9.43 54.60
CA ILE A 4 49.67 9.42 53.16
C ILE A 4 48.29 8.80 52.95
N ILE A 5 47.97 7.74 53.71
CA ILE A 5 46.64 7.12 53.68
C ILE A 5 45.60 8.14 54.14
N PHE A 6 45.85 8.86 55.24
CA PHE A 6 44.91 9.86 55.77
C PHE A 6 44.64 11.01 54.78
N ARG A 7 45.66 11.47 54.01
CA ARG A 7 45.49 12.51 53.00
C ARG A 7 44.74 12.03 51.76
N ILE A 8 44.89 10.76 51.38
CA ILE A 8 44.14 10.16 50.27
C ILE A 8 42.68 9.93 50.69
N THR A 9 42.42 9.48 51.92
CA THR A 9 41.06 9.31 52.42
C THR A 9 40.34 10.65 52.50
N LEU A 10 41.01 11.70 53.03
CA LEU A 10 40.41 13.03 53.17
C LEU A 10 40.06 13.68 51.82
N SER A 11 40.93 13.53 50.80
CA SER A 11 40.69 14.01 49.44
C SER A 11 39.56 13.25 48.72
N ILE A 12 39.43 11.94 48.95
CA ILE A 12 38.34 11.13 48.38
C ILE A 12 37.01 11.46 49.05
N THR A 13 36.97 11.67 50.37
CA THR A 13 35.75 12.16 51.06
C THR A 13 35.38 13.59 50.66
N LEU A 14 36.35 14.46 50.37
CA LEU A 14 36.07 15.82 49.90
C LEU A 14 35.55 15.83 48.45
N LEU A 15 36.08 14.97 47.59
CA LEU A 15 35.58 14.78 46.22
C LEU A 15 34.20 14.11 46.19
N LEU A 16 33.92 13.15 47.07
CA LEU A 16 32.58 12.57 47.21
C LEU A 16 31.58 13.57 47.81
N THR A 17 31.97 14.41 48.77
CA THR A 17 31.06 15.41 49.33
C THR A 17 30.77 16.56 48.36
N ILE A 18 31.73 16.96 47.52
CA ILE A 18 31.48 17.95 46.45
C ILE A 18 30.64 17.34 45.31
N ALA A 19 30.83 16.06 44.96
CA ALA A 19 30.00 15.36 43.99
C ALA A 19 28.56 15.15 44.50
N VAL A 20 28.40 14.84 45.80
CA VAL A 20 27.10 14.67 46.45
C VAL A 20 26.41 16.02 46.70
N ALA A 21 27.15 17.09 47.01
CA ALA A 21 26.58 18.44 47.12
C ALA A 21 26.20 19.05 45.76
N SER A 22 26.93 18.71 44.68
CA SER A 22 26.55 19.09 43.31
C SER A 22 25.37 18.26 42.81
N ALA A 23 25.22 17.02 43.26
CA ALA A 23 24.03 16.20 43.01
C ALA A 23 22.81 16.65 43.84
N HIS A 24 22.99 17.04 45.11
CA HIS A 24 21.87 17.53 45.95
C HIS A 24 21.45 18.96 45.60
N ALA A 25 22.36 19.85 45.21
CA ALA A 25 22.00 21.18 44.69
C ALA A 25 21.36 21.14 43.29
N ALA A 26 21.50 20.02 42.56
CA ALA A 26 20.81 19.77 41.29
C ALA A 26 19.46 19.04 41.45
N THR A 27 19.13 18.55 42.66
CA THR A 27 17.92 17.72 42.88
C THR A 27 16.86 18.39 43.77
N GLU A 28 17.08 19.60 44.30
CA GLU A 28 16.05 20.37 45.02
C GLU A 28 15.79 21.76 44.42
N ARG A 29 15.52 21.80 43.11
CA ARG A 29 14.69 22.87 42.51
C ARG A 29 13.40 22.32 41.89
N GLY A 30 12.93 21.19 42.41
CA GLY A 30 11.55 20.75 42.22
C GLY A 30 10.66 21.43 43.25
N LEU A 31 10.03 22.55 42.88
CA LEU A 31 8.82 23.00 43.57
C LEU A 31 7.80 21.87 43.45
N GLU A 32 7.43 21.30 44.59
CA GLU A 32 6.42 20.25 44.69
C GLU A 32 5.05 20.82 44.29
N ILE A 33 4.59 20.53 43.06
CA ILE A 33 3.27 20.94 42.60
C ILE A 33 2.21 19.90 42.99
N LYS A 34 1.28 20.33 43.85
CA LYS A 34 0.30 19.48 44.54
C LYS A 34 -1.07 19.39 43.87
N ASN A 35 -1.39 20.08 42.76
CA ASN A 35 -2.76 20.05 42.24
C ASN A 35 -2.96 20.20 40.72
N LYS A 36 -3.98 19.49 40.21
CA LYS A 36 -4.58 19.51 38.86
C LYS A 36 -5.05 20.91 38.38
N ASN A 37 -5.07 21.90 39.26
CA ASN A 37 -5.54 23.26 38.99
C ASN A 37 -4.46 24.20 38.44
N ASP A 38 -3.20 23.77 38.39
CA ASP A 38 -2.11 24.64 37.93
C ASP A 38 -1.99 24.73 36.39
N LEU A 39 -2.69 23.87 35.63
CA LEU A 39 -3.04 24.11 34.22
C LEU A 39 -4.22 25.09 34.13
N SER A 40 -4.06 26.30 34.68
CA SER A 40 -5.09 27.34 34.62
C SER A 40 -4.96 28.18 33.35
N HIS A 41 -5.94 28.05 32.46
CA HIS A 41 -6.28 29.06 31.46
C HIS A 41 -6.58 30.40 32.14
N LYS A 42 -6.72 31.51 31.39
CA LYS A 42 -7.38 32.75 31.88
C LYS A 42 -8.77 32.49 32.54
N SER A 43 -9.33 31.28 32.43
CA SER A 43 -10.57 30.81 33.08
C SER A 43 -10.40 29.72 34.17
N GLY A 44 -9.19 29.19 34.42
CA GLY A 44 -8.94 28.26 35.53
C GLY A 44 -9.49 26.83 35.41
N LYS A 45 -9.90 26.34 34.23
CA LYS A 45 -10.38 24.94 34.05
C LYS A 45 -9.75 24.27 32.82
N LEU A 46 -9.37 23.00 32.98
CA LEU A 46 -8.96 22.10 31.89
C LEU A 46 -10.18 21.77 31.02
N GLY A 47 -10.11 22.03 29.72
CA GLY A 47 -11.21 21.69 28.81
C GLY A 47 -11.28 20.18 28.52
N ALA A 48 -12.38 19.74 27.90
CA ALA A 48 -12.63 18.32 27.66
C ALA A 48 -11.69 17.73 26.59
N TYR A 49 -11.33 16.46 26.77
CA TYR A 49 -10.53 15.69 25.82
C TYR A 49 -11.43 14.74 25.03
N ARG A 50 -11.37 14.82 23.69
CA ARG A 50 -12.13 13.96 22.78
C ARG A 50 -11.17 13.19 21.90
N ALA A 51 -11.52 11.96 21.54
CA ALA A 51 -10.79 11.22 20.52
C ALA A 51 -11.70 10.55 19.49
N LEU A 52 -11.24 10.54 18.25
CA LEU A 52 -11.72 9.63 17.21
C LEU A 52 -10.62 8.61 16.96
N VAL A 53 -10.92 7.34 17.23
CA VAL A 53 -9.97 6.22 17.12
C VAL A 53 -10.48 5.27 16.04
N ILE A 54 -9.65 5.01 15.03
CA ILE A 54 -10.01 4.25 13.83
C ILE A 54 -9.01 3.10 13.68
N GLY A 55 -9.52 1.86 13.52
CA GLY A 55 -8.70 0.67 13.30
C GLY A 55 -9.31 -0.23 12.23
N ILE A 56 -8.57 -0.52 11.16
CA ILE A 56 -9.09 -1.29 10.01
C ILE A 56 -8.17 -2.46 9.69
N ASN A 57 -8.62 -3.66 10.04
CA ASN A 57 -8.00 -4.92 9.62
C ASN A 57 -8.61 -5.41 8.31
N ASN A 58 -9.93 -5.37 8.21
CA ASN A 58 -10.68 -6.02 7.14
C ASN A 58 -11.25 -5.00 6.15
N TYR A 59 -10.84 -5.12 4.89
CA TYR A 59 -11.32 -4.32 3.77
C TYR A 59 -12.36 -5.09 2.96
N GLN A 60 -13.36 -4.39 2.44
CA GLN A 60 -14.43 -4.98 1.63
C GLN A 60 -13.87 -5.50 0.29
N ASP A 61 -13.02 -4.73 -0.38
CA ASP A 61 -12.32 -5.17 -1.59
C ASP A 61 -11.12 -6.05 -1.22
N LYS A 62 -11.15 -7.31 -1.68
CA LYS A 62 -10.08 -8.31 -1.46
C LYS A 62 -8.75 -7.97 -2.14
N LYS A 63 -8.71 -6.97 -3.04
CA LYS A 63 -7.45 -6.43 -3.57
C LYS A 63 -6.65 -5.68 -2.53
N ILE A 64 -7.30 -5.18 -1.48
CA ILE A 64 -6.64 -4.53 -0.36
C ILE A 64 -6.34 -5.62 0.68
N PRO A 65 -5.06 -5.92 0.98
CA PRO A 65 -4.72 -6.98 1.93
C PRO A 65 -5.28 -6.70 3.32
N ALA A 66 -5.76 -7.73 4.02
CA ALA A 66 -6.16 -7.58 5.40
C ALA A 66 -4.94 -7.35 6.32
N LEU A 67 -5.09 -6.49 7.32
CA LEU A 67 -4.10 -6.29 8.39
C LEU A 67 -4.45 -7.14 9.60
N LYS A 68 -3.49 -7.34 10.50
CA LYS A 68 -3.69 -8.18 11.70
C LYS A 68 -3.85 -7.37 12.98
N THR A 69 -3.13 -6.26 13.13
CA THR A 69 -2.98 -5.58 14.43
C THR A 69 -3.85 -4.33 14.58
N ALA A 70 -4.27 -3.67 13.50
CA ALA A 70 -4.89 -2.34 13.54
C ALA A 70 -6.15 -2.24 14.41
N VAL A 71 -7.01 -3.26 14.40
CA VAL A 71 -8.20 -3.31 15.28
C VAL A 71 -7.81 -3.48 16.74
N HIS A 72 -6.82 -4.32 17.04
CA HIS A 72 -6.33 -4.55 18.39
C HIS A 72 -5.64 -3.30 18.95
N ASP A 73 -4.78 -2.67 18.14
CA ASP A 73 -4.12 -1.39 18.42
C ASP A 73 -5.13 -0.30 18.77
N ALA A 74 -6.16 -0.12 17.94
CA ALA A 74 -7.21 0.87 18.16
C ALA A 74 -8.01 0.63 19.44
N ARG A 75 -8.33 -0.63 19.78
CA ARG A 75 -9.08 -0.97 21.01
C ARG A 75 -8.27 -0.66 22.27
N GLU A 76 -7.02 -1.10 22.32
CA GLU A 76 -6.16 -0.86 23.49
C GLU A 76 -5.84 0.62 23.67
N PHE A 77 -5.57 1.33 22.57
CA PHE A 77 -5.35 2.76 22.64
C PHE A 77 -6.59 3.53 23.11
N ALA A 78 -7.79 3.18 22.60
CA ALA A 78 -9.04 3.75 23.07
C ALA A 78 -9.26 3.51 24.58
N ARG A 79 -9.03 2.28 25.05
CA ARG A 79 -9.13 1.91 26.46
C ARG A 79 -8.18 2.75 27.32
N LEU A 80 -6.92 2.89 26.91
CA LEU A 80 -5.92 3.68 27.62
C LEU A 80 -6.32 5.15 27.73
N LEU A 81 -6.77 5.75 26.62
CA LEU A 81 -7.22 7.14 26.57
C LEU A 81 -8.42 7.39 27.51
N GLN A 82 -9.39 6.48 27.54
CA GLN A 82 -10.55 6.58 28.43
C GLN A 82 -10.16 6.43 29.90
N THR A 83 -9.41 5.36 30.23
CA THR A 83 -9.17 4.94 31.62
C THR A 83 -8.14 5.79 32.35
N ARG A 84 -7.03 6.15 31.68
CA ARG A 84 -5.91 6.86 32.33
C ARG A 84 -5.95 8.37 32.08
N TYR A 85 -6.46 8.78 30.93
CA TYR A 85 -6.40 10.16 30.45
C TYR A 85 -7.78 10.84 30.34
N GLY A 86 -8.88 10.13 30.63
CA GLY A 86 -10.22 10.71 30.73
C GLY A 86 -10.82 11.20 29.40
N PHE A 87 -10.38 10.66 28.26
CA PHE A 87 -10.90 11.06 26.95
C PHE A 87 -12.33 10.52 26.73
N LYS A 88 -13.17 11.32 26.08
CA LYS A 88 -14.38 10.84 25.42
C LYS A 88 -14.03 10.28 24.04
N VAL A 89 -14.01 8.96 23.92
CA VAL A 89 -13.59 8.26 22.69
C VAL A 89 -14.77 7.85 21.82
N THR A 90 -14.67 8.12 20.52
CA THR A 90 -15.47 7.51 19.45
C THR A 90 -14.59 6.51 18.73
N LEU A 91 -15.02 5.25 18.65
CA LEU A 91 -14.25 4.15 18.07
C LEU A 91 -14.94 3.66 16.78
N LEU A 92 -14.19 3.58 15.68
CA LEU A 92 -14.65 3.02 14.40
C LEU A 92 -13.74 1.85 14.00
N LEU A 93 -14.31 0.67 13.82
CA LEU A 93 -13.56 -0.55 13.51
C LEU A 93 -14.08 -1.25 12.27
N ASP A 94 -13.17 -1.78 11.45
CA ASP A 94 -13.47 -2.56 10.23
C ASP A 94 -14.65 -1.95 9.44
N GLN A 95 -15.76 -2.67 9.26
CA GLN A 95 -16.89 -2.25 8.41
C GLN A 95 -17.59 -0.97 8.89
N GLN A 96 -17.33 -0.52 10.13
CA GLN A 96 -17.83 0.76 10.64
C GLN A 96 -16.96 1.94 10.18
N ALA A 97 -15.70 1.68 9.82
CA ALA A 97 -14.73 2.67 9.38
C ALA A 97 -14.84 2.94 7.85
N THR A 98 -16.06 3.15 7.37
CA THR A 98 -16.31 3.54 5.98
C THR A 98 -15.85 4.98 5.74
N ARG A 99 -15.59 5.32 4.48
CA ARG A 99 -15.20 6.68 4.08
C ARG A 99 -16.21 7.71 4.58
N GLN A 100 -17.50 7.41 4.41
CA GLN A 100 -18.58 8.28 4.86
C GLN A 100 -18.56 8.45 6.39
N ALA A 101 -18.51 7.36 7.15
CA ALA A 101 -18.54 7.42 8.61
C ALA A 101 -17.35 8.19 9.18
N ILE A 102 -16.15 7.95 8.64
CA ILE A 102 -14.93 8.68 9.02
C ILE A 102 -15.09 10.19 8.75
N MET A 103 -15.55 10.55 7.55
CA MET A 103 -15.77 11.96 7.17
C MET A 103 -16.83 12.65 8.05
N GLU A 104 -17.91 11.96 8.38
CA GLU A 104 -18.98 12.46 9.25
C GLU A 104 -18.46 12.73 10.67
N LYS A 105 -17.72 11.79 11.28
CA LYS A 105 -17.15 12.00 12.62
C LYS A 105 -16.09 13.10 12.65
N MET A 106 -15.27 13.21 11.61
CA MET A 106 -14.32 14.32 11.46
C MET A 106 -15.04 15.67 11.37
N ARG A 107 -16.13 15.74 10.58
CA ARG A 107 -16.95 16.95 10.44
C ARG A 107 -17.64 17.32 11.76
N ASP A 108 -18.16 16.34 12.49
CA ASP A 108 -18.73 16.51 13.82
C ASP A 108 -17.74 17.13 14.80
N LEU A 109 -16.49 16.64 14.82
CA LEU A 109 -15.43 17.24 15.64
C LEU A 109 -15.12 18.68 15.22
N ALA A 110 -15.12 18.99 13.93
CA ALA A 110 -14.92 20.37 13.46
C ALA A 110 -16.07 21.31 13.86
N ALA A 111 -17.31 20.83 13.79
CA ALA A 111 -18.49 21.64 14.09
C ALA A 111 -18.78 21.80 15.59
N ASN A 112 -18.49 20.78 16.39
CA ASN A 112 -19.00 20.65 17.76
C ASN A 112 -17.91 20.65 18.84
N THR A 113 -16.71 21.12 18.52
CA THR A 113 -15.65 21.34 19.52
C THR A 113 -15.55 22.80 19.95
N SER A 114 -15.13 23.01 21.21
CA SER A 114 -14.96 24.35 21.79
C SER A 114 -13.46 24.74 21.91
N PRO A 115 -13.08 26.04 21.91
CA PRO A 115 -11.69 26.51 22.02
C PRO A 115 -10.93 26.17 23.30
N ASP A 116 -11.56 25.54 24.29
CA ASP A 116 -10.93 24.98 25.48
C ASP A 116 -10.68 23.46 25.37
N GLU A 117 -11.32 22.78 24.42
CA GLU A 117 -11.19 21.33 24.24
C GLU A 117 -9.93 20.93 23.47
N SER A 118 -9.54 19.66 23.66
CA SER A 118 -8.45 19.00 22.95
C SER A 118 -8.95 17.76 22.21
N VAL A 119 -8.54 17.59 20.96
CA VAL A 119 -8.97 16.50 20.08
C VAL A 119 -7.79 15.63 19.66
N LEU A 120 -7.95 14.32 19.78
CA LEU A 120 -7.01 13.34 19.24
C LEU A 120 -7.68 12.56 18.12
N ILE A 121 -7.01 12.41 16.98
CA ILE A 121 -7.43 11.50 15.90
C ILE A 121 -6.37 10.40 15.82
N TYR A 122 -6.76 9.15 16.03
CA TYR A 122 -5.92 7.98 15.85
C TYR A 122 -6.39 7.17 14.65
N TYR A 123 -5.48 6.85 13.74
CA TYR A 123 -5.76 6.03 12.57
C TYR A 123 -4.74 4.91 12.45
N ALA A 124 -5.21 3.66 12.48
CA ALA A 124 -4.44 2.46 12.14
C ALA A 124 -5.11 1.73 10.98
N GLY A 125 -4.37 1.55 9.88
CA GLY A 125 -4.91 1.00 8.64
C GLY A 125 -3.97 1.21 7.46
N HIS A 126 -4.40 0.83 6.26
CA HIS A 126 -3.63 1.08 5.04
C HIS A 126 -3.63 2.58 4.71
N GLY A 127 -2.51 3.02 4.13
CA GLY A 127 -2.36 4.31 3.50
C GLY A 127 -1.71 4.14 2.13
N ASP A 128 -1.99 5.05 1.21
CA ASP A 128 -1.44 5.03 -0.16
C ASP A 128 -0.94 6.43 -0.56
N VAL A 129 -0.08 6.47 -1.57
CA VAL A 129 0.56 7.70 -2.07
C VAL A 129 0.38 7.79 -3.57
N ASP A 130 -0.31 8.84 -3.99
CA ASP A 130 -0.22 9.27 -5.37
C ASP A 130 1.16 9.88 -5.61
N ARG A 131 2.03 9.19 -6.34
CA ARG A 131 3.36 9.71 -6.68
C ARG A 131 3.33 10.71 -7.84
N VAL A 132 2.21 10.81 -8.55
CA VAL A 132 1.99 11.79 -9.62
C VAL A 132 1.51 13.11 -9.03
N LEU A 133 0.54 13.06 -8.11
CA LEU A 133 -0.02 14.25 -7.45
C LEU A 133 0.69 14.61 -6.14
N ASN A 134 1.59 13.75 -5.66
CA ASN A 134 2.24 13.86 -4.36
C ASN A 134 1.23 14.00 -3.20
N ALA A 135 0.09 13.29 -3.32
CA ALA A 135 -1.00 13.27 -2.35
C ALA A 135 -0.95 11.97 -1.53
N GLY A 136 -1.26 12.07 -0.24
CA GLY A 136 -1.36 10.91 0.65
C GLY A 136 -2.83 10.60 0.94
N TRP A 137 -3.15 9.32 1.05
CA TRP A 137 -4.52 8.85 1.25
C TRP A 137 -4.60 7.87 2.41
N TRP A 138 -5.67 7.96 3.19
CA TRP A 138 -6.10 6.88 4.07
C TRP A 138 -7.03 5.98 3.27
N ILE A 139 -6.99 4.68 3.55
CA ILE A 139 -7.81 3.68 2.85
C ILE A 139 -8.94 3.26 3.81
N PRO A 140 -10.19 3.72 3.61
CA PRO A 140 -11.33 3.29 4.42
C PRO A 140 -11.71 1.82 4.16
N SER A 141 -12.53 1.24 5.03
CA SER A 141 -12.91 -0.17 4.92
C SER A 141 -13.68 -0.52 3.65
N ASP A 142 -14.41 0.45 3.09
CA ASP A 142 -15.21 0.36 1.86
C ASP A 142 -14.46 0.84 0.60
N ALA A 143 -13.14 1.07 0.72
CA ALA A 143 -12.31 1.44 -0.42
C ALA A 143 -12.21 0.31 -1.46
N ILE A 144 -12.03 0.70 -2.73
CA ILE A 144 -11.81 -0.20 -3.86
C ILE A 144 -10.35 -0.10 -4.30
N GLY A 145 -9.63 -1.21 -4.26
CA GLY A 145 -8.20 -1.28 -4.55
C GLY A 145 -7.87 -0.83 -5.96
N GLY A 146 -7.02 0.20 -6.06
CA GLY A 146 -6.60 0.83 -7.32
C GLY A 146 -7.56 1.92 -7.83
N ILE A 147 -8.56 2.34 -7.04
CA ILE A 147 -9.45 3.45 -7.36
C ILE A 147 -9.31 4.57 -6.30
N PRO A 148 -8.39 5.53 -6.52
CA PRO A 148 -8.15 6.62 -5.57
C PRO A 148 -9.37 7.44 -5.15
N ALA A 149 -10.38 7.57 -6.00
CA ALA A 149 -11.61 8.30 -5.69
C ALA A 149 -12.37 7.73 -4.47
N THR A 150 -12.14 6.45 -4.15
CA THR A 150 -12.73 5.76 -2.99
C THR A 150 -11.89 5.92 -1.72
N TYR A 151 -10.72 6.56 -1.80
CA TYR A 151 -9.84 6.77 -0.66
C TYR A 151 -10.13 8.12 0.01
N LEU A 152 -9.59 8.34 1.20
CA LEU A 152 -9.76 9.57 1.96
C LEU A 152 -8.49 10.43 1.86
N ASP A 153 -8.64 11.65 1.35
CA ASP A 153 -7.50 12.53 1.09
C ASP A 153 -6.91 13.16 2.36
N ASN A 154 -5.58 13.13 2.51
CA ASN A 154 -4.86 13.84 3.57
C ASN A 154 -5.19 15.34 3.57
N ASP A 155 -5.48 15.95 2.43
CA ASP A 155 -5.91 17.35 2.36
C ASP A 155 -7.30 17.57 2.97
N TYR A 156 -8.19 16.56 2.92
CA TYR A 156 -9.43 16.62 3.69
C TYR A 156 -9.13 16.60 5.19
N VAL A 157 -8.25 15.69 5.64
CA VAL A 157 -7.85 15.61 7.06
C VAL A 157 -7.24 16.95 7.53
N LYS A 158 -6.32 17.54 6.74
CA LYS A 158 -5.75 18.86 7.02
C LYS A 158 -6.81 19.95 7.13
N ARG A 159 -7.74 20.04 6.17
CA ARG A 159 -8.81 21.04 6.18
C ARG A 159 -9.72 20.90 7.40
N VAL A 160 -10.06 19.66 7.79
CA VAL A 160 -10.84 19.42 9.01
C VAL A 160 -10.06 19.87 10.23
N MET A 161 -8.78 19.48 10.37
CA MET A 161 -7.94 19.90 11.49
C MET A 161 -7.84 21.43 11.58
N GLN A 162 -7.66 22.12 10.45
CA GLN A 162 -7.64 23.57 10.35
C GLN A 162 -8.96 24.21 10.83
N GLY A 163 -10.09 23.62 10.41
CA GLY A 163 -11.44 24.09 10.73
C GLY A 163 -11.93 23.79 12.15
N MET A 164 -11.26 22.91 12.90
CA MET A 164 -11.63 22.63 14.29
C MET A 164 -11.44 23.86 15.18
N ASN A 165 -12.42 24.14 16.03
CA ASN A 165 -12.32 25.18 17.06
C ASN A 165 -11.48 24.73 18.25
N ALA A 166 -11.32 23.42 18.47
CA ALA A 166 -10.47 22.85 19.51
C ALA A 166 -9.08 23.51 19.59
N ARG A 167 -8.58 23.75 20.79
CA ARG A 167 -7.28 24.40 21.01
C ARG A 167 -6.15 23.53 20.50
N HIS A 168 -6.16 22.27 20.91
CA HIS A 168 -5.14 21.30 20.54
C HIS A 168 -5.77 20.20 19.71
N VAL A 169 -5.19 19.93 18.54
CA VAL A 169 -5.54 18.76 17.74
C VAL A 169 -4.27 17.97 17.49
N LEU A 170 -4.29 16.70 17.87
CA LEU A 170 -3.20 15.75 17.64
C LEU A 170 -3.68 14.67 16.67
N LEU A 171 -2.96 14.50 15.58
CA LEU A 171 -3.11 13.36 14.68
C LEU A 171 -2.05 12.29 14.97
N VAL A 172 -2.49 11.08 15.27
CA VAL A 172 -1.64 9.90 15.43
C VAL A 172 -1.94 8.95 14.27
N SER A 173 -0.99 8.75 13.36
CA SER A 173 -1.19 7.91 12.17
C SER A 173 -0.25 6.72 12.18
N ASP A 174 -0.81 5.53 12.36
CA ASP A 174 -0.12 4.25 12.23
C ASP A 174 -0.44 3.61 10.88
N SER A 175 -0.02 4.30 9.82
CA SER A 175 -0.27 3.93 8.44
C SER A 175 0.84 4.43 7.52
N CYS A 176 0.96 3.80 6.36
CA CYS A 176 1.94 4.14 5.35
C CYS A 176 1.68 5.56 4.81
N TYR A 177 2.62 6.48 5.02
CA TYR A 177 2.69 7.81 4.40
C TYR A 177 1.74 8.90 4.91
N SER A 178 1.80 9.13 6.20
CA SER A 178 1.43 10.39 6.84
C SER A 178 2.46 11.53 6.68
N GLY A 179 3.61 11.27 6.04
CA GLY A 179 4.74 12.19 5.87
C GLY A 179 4.43 13.48 5.08
N THR A 180 3.44 13.47 4.17
CA THR A 180 2.98 14.67 3.42
C THR A 180 2.25 15.71 4.27
N LEU A 181 2.00 15.41 5.55
CA LEU A 181 1.28 16.29 6.46
C LEU A 181 2.19 17.34 7.13
N PHE A 182 3.53 17.17 7.10
CA PHE A 182 4.41 17.73 8.14
C PHE A 182 5.28 18.94 7.77
N GLY A 183 5.44 19.86 8.74
CA GLY A 183 6.28 21.08 8.76
C GLY A 183 7.73 20.88 9.21
N GLU A 184 8.47 21.97 9.42
CA GLU A 184 9.79 21.91 10.09
C GLU A 184 9.64 21.52 11.57
N SER A 185 10.62 20.76 12.09
CA SER A 185 10.59 20.23 13.45
C SER A 185 11.06 21.27 14.48
N ARG A 186 10.34 21.41 15.60
CA ARG A 186 10.75 22.26 16.73
C ARG A 186 11.65 21.45 17.65
N THR A 187 12.76 22.01 18.12
CA THR A 187 13.67 21.34 19.07
C THR A 187 13.18 21.50 20.53
N LEU A 188 13.40 20.49 21.36
CA LEU A 188 13.12 20.57 22.80
C LEU A 188 14.09 21.54 23.48
N PRO A 189 13.63 22.38 24.43
CA PRO A 189 14.53 23.18 25.26
C PRO A 189 15.30 22.31 26.27
N SER A 190 16.44 22.80 26.76
CA SER A 190 17.32 22.08 27.70
C SER A 190 16.75 21.93 29.12
N VAL A 191 15.66 22.64 29.43
CA VAL A 191 14.95 22.58 30.72
C VAL A 191 13.44 22.51 30.44
N ILE A 192 12.78 21.49 31.00
CA ILE A 192 11.33 21.26 30.93
C ILE A 192 10.75 21.58 32.31
N ASP A 193 10.01 22.69 32.44
CA ASP A 193 9.36 23.15 33.68
C ASP A 193 7.84 23.39 33.49
N ASP A 194 7.10 23.72 34.54
CA ASP A 194 5.64 23.93 34.43
C ASP A 194 5.28 25.10 33.51
N ARG A 195 6.13 26.13 33.46
CA ARG A 195 5.95 27.25 32.52
C ARG A 195 6.09 26.79 31.07
N TYR A 196 6.95 25.83 30.78
CA TYR A 196 7.03 25.19 29.46
C TYR A 196 5.71 24.47 29.10
N TYR A 197 5.13 23.69 30.02
CA TYR A 197 3.83 23.04 29.79
C TYR A 197 2.69 24.07 29.64
N MET A 198 2.67 25.13 30.44
CA MET A 198 1.68 26.21 30.34
C MET A 198 1.75 26.96 29.02
N ASN A 199 2.95 27.28 28.55
CA ASN A 199 3.14 27.99 27.29
C ASN A 199 2.68 27.14 26.11
N LEU A 200 2.95 25.83 26.13
CA LEU A 200 2.45 24.90 25.10
C LEU A 200 0.93 24.73 25.17
N TYR A 201 0.35 24.64 26.36
CA TYR A 201 -1.10 24.43 26.56
C TYR A 201 -1.95 25.67 26.25
N ASN A 202 -1.38 26.87 26.32
CA ASN A 202 -2.14 28.10 26.11
C ASN A 202 -2.23 28.54 24.65
N GLU A 203 -1.35 28.05 23.78
CA GLU A 203 -1.35 28.39 22.35
C GLU A 203 -2.09 27.34 21.51
N LYS A 204 -2.70 27.77 20.39
CA LYS A 204 -3.37 26.84 19.45
C LYS A 204 -2.35 25.87 18.85
N SER A 205 -2.68 24.57 18.83
CA SER A 205 -1.78 23.50 18.42
C SER A 205 -2.41 22.56 17.37
N ARG A 206 -1.66 22.25 16.31
CA ARG A 206 -2.00 21.26 15.28
C ARG A 206 -0.78 20.39 14.99
N TRP A 207 -0.68 19.26 15.68
CA TRP A 207 0.47 18.36 15.61
C TRP A 207 0.10 17.02 15.01
N GLY A 208 1.08 16.32 14.44
CA GLY A 208 0.93 14.90 14.16
C GLY A 208 2.18 14.09 14.49
N ILE A 209 1.96 12.83 14.84
CA ILE A 209 2.98 11.81 15.13
C ILE A 209 2.64 10.53 14.39
N THR A 210 3.63 9.90 13.76
CA THR A 210 3.35 8.84 12.79
C THR A 210 4.38 7.75 12.75
N SER A 211 3.97 6.54 12.36
CA SER A 211 4.81 5.35 12.41
C SER A 211 5.98 5.34 11.41
N GLY A 212 5.89 6.02 10.26
CA GLY A 212 7.01 6.06 9.31
C GLY A 212 6.90 7.13 8.21
N ASN A 213 8.02 7.38 7.52
CA ASN A 213 8.07 8.30 6.38
C ASN A 213 7.48 7.69 5.10
N LYS A 214 7.96 6.53 4.59
CA LYS A 214 7.55 5.92 3.29
C LYS A 214 7.51 4.36 3.27
N THR A 215 7.72 3.69 4.40
CA THR A 215 7.80 2.22 4.50
C THR A 215 6.48 1.62 4.99
N PRO A 216 6.07 0.44 4.50
CA PRO A 216 4.88 -0.25 5.01
C PRO A 216 4.95 -0.54 6.50
N VAL A 217 3.81 -0.45 7.20
CA VAL A 217 3.72 -0.84 8.62
C VAL A 217 3.85 -2.37 8.72
N SER A 218 4.70 -2.82 9.65
CA SER A 218 4.92 -4.25 9.89
C SER A 218 3.76 -4.84 10.70
N ASP A 219 3.15 -5.91 10.20
CA ASP A 219 2.19 -6.77 10.93
C ASP A 219 2.88 -7.65 12.01
N SER A 220 4.18 -7.49 12.26
CA SER A 220 4.98 -8.32 13.16
C SER A 220 5.56 -7.53 14.34
N GLY A 221 4.71 -6.79 15.07
CA GLY A 221 5.12 -6.20 16.35
C GLY A 221 5.00 -7.19 17.52
N SER A 222 5.14 -6.67 18.74
CA SER A 222 5.09 -7.46 19.98
C SER A 222 3.72 -7.40 20.63
N GLU A 223 3.32 -8.48 21.32
CA GLU A 223 2.05 -8.54 22.07
C GLU A 223 0.79 -8.30 21.21
N GLY A 224 0.83 -8.69 19.93
CA GLY A 224 -0.30 -8.51 19.01
C GLY A 224 -0.52 -7.07 18.53
N HIS A 225 0.44 -6.18 18.80
CA HIS A 225 0.41 -4.79 18.35
C HIS A 225 1.33 -4.53 17.16
N SER A 226 1.10 -3.43 16.43
CA SER A 226 2.14 -2.88 15.54
C SER A 226 3.35 -2.40 16.37
N ILE A 227 4.53 -2.31 15.76
CA ILE A 227 5.75 -1.83 16.46
C ILE A 227 5.55 -0.40 17.00
N PHE A 228 4.90 0.47 16.22
CA PHE A 228 4.64 1.85 16.62
C PHE A 228 3.57 1.93 17.72
N ALA A 229 2.44 1.26 17.53
CA ALA A 229 1.34 1.21 18.50
C ALA A 229 1.83 0.66 19.85
N TYR A 230 2.61 -0.42 19.83
CA TYR A 230 3.21 -1.01 21.02
C TYR A 230 4.02 0.02 21.82
N GLN A 231 4.95 0.71 21.18
CA GLN A 231 5.81 1.68 21.88
C GLN A 231 5.03 2.91 22.36
N LEU A 232 4.04 3.36 21.59
CA LEU A 232 3.17 4.47 21.96
C LEU A 232 2.31 4.14 23.18
N ILE A 233 1.59 3.00 23.14
CA ILE A 233 0.75 2.50 24.23
C ILE A 233 1.61 2.31 25.47
N LYS A 234 2.72 1.59 25.36
CA LYS A 234 3.64 1.33 26.48
C LYS A 234 4.20 2.61 27.11
N THR A 235 4.52 3.62 26.30
CA THR A 235 5.03 4.90 26.83
C THR A 235 3.97 5.65 27.61
N LEU A 236 2.72 5.64 27.14
CA LEU A 236 1.60 6.28 27.82
C LEU A 236 1.11 5.47 29.03
N GLU A 237 1.21 4.15 29.01
CA GLU A 237 0.90 3.27 30.15
C GLU A 237 1.93 3.38 31.27
N ASN A 238 3.21 3.61 30.94
CA ASN A 238 4.27 3.77 31.93
C ASN A 238 4.55 5.25 32.27
N ASN A 239 3.64 6.16 31.92
CA ASN A 239 3.80 7.57 32.26
C ASN A 239 3.37 7.85 33.71
N ASP A 240 4.33 7.97 34.61
CA ASP A 240 4.09 8.27 36.03
C ASP A 240 3.98 9.77 36.32
N LYS A 241 4.22 10.63 35.32
CA LYS A 241 4.04 12.07 35.45
C LYS A 241 2.57 12.46 35.29
N PRO A 242 2.08 13.51 35.99
CA PRO A 242 0.73 14.02 35.77
C PRO A 242 0.50 14.49 34.32
N TYR A 243 1.58 14.91 33.64
CA TYR A 243 1.56 15.45 32.29
C TYR A 243 2.64 14.83 31.41
N ILE A 244 2.34 14.64 30.13
CA ILE A 244 3.33 14.30 29.11
C ILE A 244 2.96 14.93 27.77
N THR A 245 3.93 15.55 27.11
CA THR A 245 3.72 16.19 25.79
C THR A 245 3.90 15.20 24.63
N THR A 246 3.33 15.50 23.47
CA THR A 246 3.58 14.73 22.23
C THR A 246 5.07 14.63 21.89
N GLN A 247 5.83 15.70 22.14
CA GLN A 247 7.26 15.72 21.84
C GLN A 247 8.06 14.84 22.80
N GLU A 248 7.73 14.83 24.10
CA GLU A 248 8.33 13.90 25.06
C GLU A 248 8.04 12.44 24.70
N ILE A 249 6.81 12.12 24.27
CA ILE A 249 6.46 10.77 23.79
C ILE A 249 7.34 10.41 22.59
N TYR A 250 7.42 11.30 21.59
CA TYR A 250 8.24 11.09 20.40
C TYR A 250 9.72 10.84 20.73
N SER A 251 10.32 11.66 21.59
CA SER A 251 11.72 11.52 21.99
C SER A 251 12.02 10.19 22.69
N ARG A 252 11.02 9.56 23.32
CA ARG A 252 11.17 8.22 23.93
C ARG A 252 11.03 7.10 22.90
N ILE A 253 10.02 7.17 22.02
CA ILE A 253 9.70 6.06 21.12
C ILE A 253 10.54 6.05 19.83
N ALA A 254 10.90 7.22 19.29
CA ALA A 254 11.53 7.32 17.97
C ALA A 254 12.90 6.61 17.90
N PRO A 255 13.82 6.76 18.89
CA PRO A 255 15.08 6.03 18.87
C PRO A 255 14.89 4.52 18.98
N ILE A 256 13.92 4.07 19.79
CA ILE A 256 13.63 2.63 19.98
C ILE A 256 13.13 2.04 18.67
N ILE A 257 12.18 2.69 18.00
CA ILE A 257 11.61 2.22 16.73
C ILE A 257 12.66 2.25 15.62
N ALA A 258 13.41 3.36 15.49
CA ALA A 258 14.44 3.52 14.46
C ALA A 258 15.60 2.51 14.61
N ASN A 259 15.94 2.11 15.84
CA ASN A 259 17.00 1.14 16.10
C ASN A 259 16.57 -0.32 15.90
N ASN A 260 15.27 -0.61 15.93
CA ASN A 260 14.73 -1.98 15.94
C ASN A 260 13.81 -2.29 14.75
N SER A 261 13.65 -1.37 13.80
CA SER A 261 12.78 -1.55 12.63
C SER A 261 13.17 -0.64 11.46
N GLU A 262 12.61 -0.89 10.28
CA GLU A 262 12.76 0.00 9.10
C GLU A 262 11.85 1.25 9.17
N GLN A 263 11.08 1.39 10.25
CA GLN A 263 10.21 2.53 10.48
C GLN A 263 11.00 3.73 11.01
N GLN A 264 10.66 4.91 10.51
CA GLN A 264 11.28 6.18 10.92
C GLN A 264 10.16 7.14 11.34
N PRO A 265 9.77 7.13 12.63
CA PRO A 265 8.68 7.95 13.11
C PRO A 265 8.94 9.44 12.89
N LEU A 266 7.89 10.16 12.53
CA LEU A 266 7.91 11.62 12.37
C LEU A 266 6.98 12.26 13.40
N CYS A 267 7.40 13.41 13.92
CA CYS A 267 6.59 14.22 14.83
C CYS A 267 6.87 15.69 14.56
N SER A 268 5.84 16.43 14.14
CA SER A 268 5.97 17.87 13.87
C SER A 268 4.59 18.54 13.76
N PRO A 269 4.54 19.89 13.78
CA PRO A 269 3.34 20.62 13.42
C PRO A 269 2.87 20.30 11.99
N VAL A 270 1.55 20.25 11.79
CA VAL A 270 0.94 20.03 10.48
C VAL A 270 0.91 21.34 9.70
N ARG A 271 1.47 21.37 8.48
CA ARG A 271 1.55 22.61 7.67
C ARG A 271 0.16 23.17 7.35
N ASP A 272 0.06 24.50 7.26
CA ASP A 272 -1.11 25.23 6.78
C ASP A 272 -2.42 24.98 7.57
N THR A 273 -2.31 24.56 8.85
CA THR A 273 -3.48 24.26 9.71
C THR A 273 -3.75 25.30 10.80
N GLY A 274 -2.97 26.39 10.87
CA GLY A 274 -3.13 27.45 11.86
C GLY A 274 -2.57 27.11 13.26
N ASP A 275 -1.50 26.31 13.32
CA ASP A 275 -0.67 26.15 14.54
C ASP A 275 -0.06 27.49 14.97
N GLN A 276 -0.06 27.79 16.27
CA GLN A 276 0.40 29.08 16.83
C GLN A 276 1.58 28.93 17.81
N GLY A 277 2.21 27.75 17.90
CA GLY A 277 3.29 27.54 18.87
C GLY A 277 2.96 26.54 19.97
N GLY A 278 1.69 26.15 20.11
CA GLY A 278 1.23 25.28 21.19
C GLY A 278 1.62 23.80 21.01
N GLY A 279 1.34 23.01 22.04
CA GLY A 279 1.58 21.56 22.07
C GLY A 279 0.41 20.81 22.69
N PHE A 280 0.17 19.59 22.20
CA PHE A 280 -0.81 18.69 22.82
C PHE A 280 -0.20 18.05 24.07
N VAL A 281 -0.90 18.20 25.21
CA VAL A 281 -0.48 17.68 26.51
C VAL A 281 -1.49 16.64 26.99
N PHE A 282 -1.01 15.42 27.23
CA PHE A 282 -1.78 14.37 27.89
C PHE A 282 -1.78 14.63 29.39
N VAL A 283 -2.97 14.65 29.99
CA VAL A 283 -3.16 14.87 31.43
C VAL A 283 -3.70 13.59 32.06
N THR A 284 -2.98 13.02 33.01
CA THR A 284 -3.49 11.85 33.73
C THR A 284 -4.62 12.25 34.67
N ALA A 285 -5.62 11.40 34.83
CA ALA A 285 -6.81 11.75 35.60
C ALA A 285 -6.57 11.98 37.12
N THR A 286 -5.49 11.38 37.69
CA THR A 286 -4.95 11.28 39.10
C THR A 286 -5.99 11.15 40.26
N THR A 287 -5.88 10.19 41.22
CA THR A 287 -4.69 9.50 41.82
C THR A 287 -4.97 8.05 42.29
N PRO A 288 -3.97 7.13 42.26
CA PRO A 288 -4.01 5.77 42.84
C PRO A 288 -3.90 5.70 44.40
N SER A 289 -4.79 6.37 45.14
CA SER A 289 -4.78 6.35 46.62
C SER A 289 -6.13 6.11 47.32
N SER A 290 -7.18 5.70 46.62
CA SER A 290 -8.50 5.52 47.26
C SER A 290 -9.27 4.32 46.71
N LEU A 291 -8.64 3.14 46.73
CA LEU A 291 -9.39 1.90 46.84
C LEU A 291 -9.98 1.80 48.26
N LYS A 292 -11.10 2.47 48.49
CA LYS A 292 -12.21 2.03 49.37
C LYS A 292 -13.33 3.09 49.43
N LYS A 293 -14.50 2.65 48.95
CA LYS A 293 -15.86 3.20 49.16
C LYS A 293 -16.16 4.57 48.55
N SER A 294 -16.84 4.58 47.40
CA SER A 294 -18.30 4.77 47.39
C SER A 294 -18.86 4.42 46.02
N SER A 295 -19.72 3.41 46.01
CA SER A 295 -20.58 2.99 44.92
C SER A 295 -21.69 4.00 44.62
N GLN A 296 -21.98 4.21 43.33
CA GLN A 296 -23.31 4.18 42.67
C GLN A 296 -23.48 5.26 41.58
N ARG A 297 -23.23 4.86 40.34
CA ARG A 297 -24.09 5.14 39.18
C ARG A 297 -24.27 3.81 38.44
N PRO A 298 -25.43 3.53 37.80
CA PRO A 298 -25.59 2.29 37.07
C PRO A 298 -24.66 2.31 35.86
N GLU A 299 -23.67 1.42 35.85
CA GLU A 299 -22.97 1.03 34.61
C GLU A 299 -24.01 0.44 33.66
N SER A 300 -23.96 0.84 32.40
CA SER A 300 -24.80 0.24 31.36
C SER A 300 -24.53 -1.27 31.27
N ASP A 301 -25.57 -2.09 31.12
CA ASP A 301 -25.50 -3.55 30.99
C ASP A 301 -24.43 -4.05 30.01
N ASP A 302 -24.13 -3.27 28.97
CA ASP A 302 -23.10 -3.57 27.97
C ASP A 302 -21.67 -3.54 28.52
N LEU A 303 -21.38 -2.67 29.50
CA LEU A 303 -20.07 -2.59 30.16
C LEU A 303 -19.86 -3.76 31.13
N LEU A 304 -20.93 -4.21 31.78
CA LEU A 304 -20.88 -5.35 32.69
C LEU A 304 -20.62 -6.64 31.92
N ARG A 305 -21.35 -6.84 30.81
CA ARG A 305 -21.17 -8.00 29.91
C ARG A 305 -19.80 -8.04 29.26
N LEU A 306 -19.28 -6.89 28.82
CA LEU A 306 -17.96 -6.80 28.21
C LEU A 306 -16.85 -7.09 29.23
N ARG A 307 -17.02 -6.63 30.47
CA ARG A 307 -16.06 -6.91 31.55
C ARG A 307 -16.07 -8.38 31.96
N GLU A 308 -17.25 -8.97 32.14
CA GLU A 308 -17.39 -10.39 32.47
C GLU A 308 -16.76 -11.27 31.38
N PHE A 309 -17.00 -10.95 30.11
CA PHE A 309 -16.39 -11.63 28.97
C PHE A 309 -14.86 -11.53 28.95
N LEU A 310 -14.31 -10.32 29.11
CA LEU A 310 -12.86 -10.09 29.11
C LEU A 310 -12.15 -10.73 30.30
N GLU A 311 -12.80 -10.77 31.47
CA GLU A 311 -12.24 -11.42 32.66
C GLU A 311 -12.20 -12.94 32.49
N GLN A 312 -13.21 -13.51 31.81
CA GLN A 312 -13.30 -14.94 31.52
C GLN A 312 -12.24 -15.37 30.48
N GLU A 313 -12.07 -14.60 29.40
CA GLU A 313 -11.05 -14.84 28.37
C GLU A 313 -9.62 -14.70 28.93
N LYS A 314 -9.39 -13.73 29.82
CA LYS A 314 -8.10 -13.56 30.51
C LYS A 314 -7.77 -14.73 31.43
N GLN A 315 -8.76 -15.31 32.11
CA GLN A 315 -8.55 -16.50 32.95
C GLN A 315 -8.22 -17.73 32.11
N GLU A 316 -8.86 -17.90 30.95
CA GLU A 316 -8.56 -19.00 30.03
C GLU A 316 -7.13 -18.90 29.45
N LEU A 317 -6.71 -17.70 29.03
CA LEU A 317 -5.36 -17.44 28.53
C LEU A 317 -4.27 -17.68 29.58
N GLU A 318 -4.52 -17.30 30.83
CA GLU A 318 -3.56 -17.52 31.91
C GLU A 318 -3.42 -19.02 32.24
N GLN A 319 -4.52 -19.79 32.19
CA GLN A 319 -4.49 -21.25 32.34
C GLN A 319 -3.72 -21.93 31.19
N GLU A 320 -3.94 -21.50 29.95
CA GLU A 320 -3.23 -22.05 28.78
C GLU A 320 -1.73 -21.73 28.81
N LYS A 321 -1.36 -20.53 29.27
CA LYS A 321 0.04 -20.13 29.47
C LYS A 321 0.74 -20.99 30.53
N GLN A 322 0.07 -21.27 31.65
CA GLN A 322 0.60 -22.13 32.71
C GLN A 322 0.79 -23.58 32.22
N GLU A 323 -0.13 -24.10 31.41
CA GLU A 323 0.00 -25.44 30.83
C GLU A 323 1.12 -25.51 29.78
N LEU A 324 1.31 -24.46 28.98
CA LEU A 324 2.43 -24.38 28.03
C LEU A 324 3.79 -24.31 28.73
N GLU A 325 3.90 -23.57 29.84
CA GLU A 325 5.12 -23.56 30.66
C GLU A 325 5.39 -24.93 31.29
N ARG A 326 4.34 -25.63 31.73
CA ARG A 326 4.45 -27.00 32.24
C ARG A 326 4.94 -27.99 31.18
N LEU A 327 4.45 -27.90 29.94
CA LEU A 327 4.90 -28.73 28.82
C LEU A 327 6.36 -28.45 28.45
N LYS A 328 6.78 -27.18 28.43
CA LYS A 328 8.18 -26.81 28.18
C LYS A 328 9.13 -27.34 29.27
N ALA A 329 8.69 -27.33 30.52
CA ALA A 329 9.46 -27.90 31.63
C ALA A 329 9.64 -29.42 31.47
N LEU A 330 8.59 -30.12 31.02
CA LEU A 330 8.62 -31.56 30.75
C LEU A 330 9.59 -31.92 29.61
N ASP A 331 9.58 -31.13 28.53
CA ASP A 331 10.51 -31.32 27.40
C ASP A 331 11.97 -31.10 27.81
N ALA A 332 12.24 -30.09 28.64
CA ALA A 332 13.58 -29.83 29.17
C ALA A 332 14.08 -30.96 30.09
N GLU A 333 13.18 -31.59 30.86
CA GLU A 333 13.49 -32.75 31.69
C GLU A 333 13.81 -34.00 30.83
N ARG A 334 13.09 -34.18 29.72
CA ARG A 334 13.32 -35.25 28.74
C ARG A 334 14.69 -35.12 28.06
N GLU A 335 15.11 -33.92 27.70
CA GLU A 335 16.45 -33.69 27.14
C GLU A 335 17.57 -34.02 28.14
N LYS A 336 17.37 -33.68 29.42
CA LYS A 336 18.32 -34.04 30.49
C LYS A 336 18.44 -35.56 30.64
N LEU A 337 17.32 -36.28 30.72
CA LEU A 337 17.30 -37.74 30.81
C LEU A 337 17.91 -38.42 29.57
N ALA A 338 17.67 -37.88 28.37
CA ALA A 338 18.27 -38.39 27.14
C ALA A 338 19.79 -38.18 27.09
N ALA A 339 20.27 -37.04 27.57
CA ALA A 339 21.69 -36.75 27.69
C ALA A 339 22.39 -37.66 28.71
N GLU A 340 21.74 -37.93 29.84
CA GLU A 340 22.23 -38.86 30.86
C GLU A 340 22.32 -40.30 30.32
N ARG A 341 21.30 -40.74 29.57
CA ARG A 341 21.30 -42.05 28.92
C ARG A 341 22.46 -42.20 27.92
N ARG A 342 22.74 -41.17 27.13
CA ARG A 342 23.90 -41.16 26.19
C ARG A 342 25.23 -41.27 26.94
N LYS A 343 25.37 -40.64 28.11
CA LYS A 343 26.58 -40.76 28.95
C LYS A 343 26.76 -42.19 29.48
N LEU A 344 25.69 -42.79 30.01
CA LEU A 344 25.71 -44.15 30.55
C LEU A 344 26.01 -45.19 29.47
N GLU A 345 25.48 -45.00 28.26
CA GLU A 345 25.71 -45.90 27.11
C GLU A 345 27.16 -45.79 26.59
N ALA A 346 27.74 -44.58 26.59
CA ALA A 346 29.15 -44.36 26.27
C ALA A 346 30.10 -44.93 27.33
N GLU A 347 29.73 -44.86 28.61
CA GLU A 347 30.49 -45.48 29.71
C GLU A 347 30.45 -47.01 29.63
N LYS A 348 29.30 -47.58 29.26
CA LYS A 348 29.14 -49.02 29.00
C LYS A 348 30.01 -49.48 27.83
N GLN A 349 30.11 -48.70 26.75
CA GLN A 349 31.01 -49.01 25.62
C GLN A 349 32.49 -49.01 26.03
N LYS A 350 32.90 -48.12 26.94
CA LYS A 350 34.28 -48.12 27.49
C LYS A 350 34.56 -49.32 28.37
N LEU A 351 33.58 -49.80 29.14
CA LEU A 351 33.69 -50.99 30.00
C LEU A 351 33.77 -52.31 29.22
N VAL A 352 33.26 -52.38 27.98
CA VAL A 352 33.33 -53.57 27.11
C VAL A 352 34.72 -53.74 26.46
N MET A 353 35.56 -52.71 26.46
CA MET A 353 36.91 -52.73 25.83
C MET A 353 38.08 -52.83 26.84
N GLY A 354 37.80 -52.95 28.14
CA GLY A 354 38.82 -53.13 29.19
C GLY A 354 38.99 -54.60 29.64
N PRO A 355 40.15 -55.01 30.18
CA PRO A 355 40.37 -56.38 30.61
C PRO A 355 39.44 -56.76 31.77
N ARG A 356 38.92 -57.99 31.71
CA ARG A 356 37.95 -58.58 32.66
C ARG A 356 38.37 -58.37 34.11
N SER A 357 37.59 -57.60 34.85
CA SER A 357 37.51 -57.70 36.33
C SER A 357 36.07 -57.98 36.78
N SER A 358 35.99 -58.82 37.82
CA SER A 358 34.87 -59.33 38.64
C SER A 358 33.41 -59.26 38.17
N SER A 359 32.75 -60.43 38.18
CA SER A 359 31.41 -60.73 37.63
C SER A 359 30.19 -60.30 38.47
N VAL A 360 30.36 -59.45 39.48
CA VAL A 360 29.26 -59.03 40.39
C VAL A 360 28.73 -57.63 40.04
N GLU A 361 29.59 -56.65 39.77
CA GLU A 361 29.16 -55.29 39.39
C GLU A 361 28.51 -55.22 38.00
N SER A 362 28.91 -56.11 37.09
CA SER A 362 28.36 -56.16 35.72
C SER A 362 26.92 -56.66 35.67
N LYS A 363 26.50 -57.50 36.62
CA LYS A 363 25.11 -57.97 36.75
C LYS A 363 24.20 -56.93 37.40
N ALA A 364 24.69 -56.19 38.40
CA ALA A 364 23.94 -55.10 39.04
C ALA A 364 23.65 -53.95 38.05
N LYS A 365 24.66 -53.51 37.28
CA LYS A 365 24.49 -52.49 36.23
C LYS A 365 23.61 -52.94 35.07
N ALA A 366 23.57 -54.24 34.75
CA ALA A 366 22.67 -54.76 33.72
C ALA A 366 21.19 -54.68 34.15
N GLY A 367 20.88 -54.94 35.43
CA GLY A 367 19.54 -54.83 35.99
C GLY A 367 19.01 -53.39 36.02
N GLU A 368 19.85 -52.41 36.34
CA GLU A 368 19.48 -50.98 36.31
C GLU A 368 19.13 -50.49 34.89
N ILE A 369 19.86 -50.97 33.87
CA ILE A 369 19.60 -50.64 32.47
C ILE A 369 18.26 -51.23 31.99
N GLU A 370 17.91 -52.42 32.45
CA GLU A 370 16.65 -53.08 32.11
C GLU A 370 15.45 -52.39 32.77
N ILE A 371 15.58 -51.99 34.03
CA ILE A 371 14.57 -51.19 34.75
C ILE A 371 14.39 -49.81 34.09
N ALA A 372 15.48 -49.16 33.66
CA ALA A 372 15.42 -47.88 32.94
C ALA A 372 14.75 -48.03 31.57
N ARG A 373 14.96 -49.16 30.87
CA ARG A 373 14.29 -49.46 29.60
C ARG A 373 12.80 -49.70 29.78
N ALA A 374 12.41 -50.50 30.78
CA ALA A 374 11.01 -50.75 31.10
C ALA A 374 10.25 -49.47 31.51
N LYS A 375 10.90 -48.56 32.25
CA LYS A 375 10.32 -47.24 32.56
C LYS A 375 10.16 -46.37 31.31
N ALA A 376 11.13 -46.36 30.41
CA ALA A 376 11.05 -45.58 29.16
C ALA A 376 9.94 -46.10 28.24
N ASP A 377 9.79 -47.42 28.11
CA ASP A 377 8.74 -48.03 27.29
C ASP A 377 7.35 -47.79 27.89
N ALA A 378 7.22 -47.79 29.23
CA ALA A 378 5.98 -47.42 29.92
C ALA A 378 5.61 -45.94 29.73
N ILE A 379 6.60 -45.04 29.76
CA ILE A 379 6.41 -43.60 29.50
C ILE A 379 5.97 -43.39 28.04
N ALA A 380 6.64 -44.01 27.06
CA ALA A 380 6.27 -43.91 25.65
C ALA A 380 4.84 -44.39 25.37
N LYS A 381 4.42 -45.48 26.04
CA LYS A 381 3.05 -46.00 25.91
C LYS A 381 2.01 -45.10 26.58
N SER A 382 2.36 -44.42 27.67
CA SER A 382 1.50 -43.41 28.29
C SER A 382 1.37 -42.14 27.43
N GLU A 383 2.44 -41.74 26.74
CA GLU A 383 2.44 -40.62 25.79
C GLU A 383 1.57 -40.88 24.56
N GLU A 384 1.52 -42.12 24.06
CA GLU A 384 0.65 -42.49 22.95
C GLU A 384 -0.84 -42.39 23.33
N ILE A 385 -1.17 -42.78 24.56
CA ILE A 385 -2.53 -42.66 25.12
C ILE A 385 -2.90 -41.20 25.34
N GLU A 386 -2.00 -40.38 25.88
CA GLU A 386 -2.27 -38.95 26.10
C GLU A 386 -2.29 -38.15 24.79
N ARG A 387 -1.47 -38.50 23.78
CA ARG A 387 -1.60 -37.93 22.43
C ARG A 387 -2.92 -38.31 21.76
N ALA A 388 -3.39 -39.54 21.94
CA ALA A 388 -4.69 -39.96 21.43
C ALA A 388 -5.83 -39.19 22.11
N LYS A 389 -5.77 -38.98 23.43
CA LYS A 389 -6.74 -38.16 24.17
C LYS A 389 -6.68 -36.68 23.79
N ALA A 390 -5.49 -36.11 23.61
CA ALA A 390 -5.31 -34.73 23.17
C ALA A 390 -5.83 -34.51 21.75
N ALA A 391 -5.58 -35.45 20.83
CA ALA A 391 -6.13 -35.42 19.48
C ALA A 391 -7.67 -35.53 19.49
N GLN A 392 -8.23 -36.37 20.36
CA GLN A 392 -9.67 -36.52 20.51
C GLN A 392 -10.31 -35.26 21.12
N THR A 393 -9.64 -34.60 22.06
CA THR A 393 -10.08 -33.34 22.69
C THR A 393 -9.98 -32.18 21.70
N ALA A 394 -8.92 -32.10 20.91
CA ALA A 394 -8.77 -31.10 19.85
C ALA A 394 -9.84 -31.27 18.76
N LYS A 395 -10.19 -32.51 18.40
CA LYS A 395 -11.29 -32.79 17.48
C LYS A 395 -12.64 -32.36 18.06
N ALA A 396 -12.92 -32.68 19.33
CA ALA A 396 -14.15 -32.26 20.01
C ALA A 396 -14.25 -30.73 20.14
N ARG A 397 -13.12 -30.02 20.37
CA ARG A 397 -13.05 -28.56 20.41
C ARG A 397 -13.30 -27.93 19.04
N ALA A 398 -12.71 -28.48 17.97
CA ALA A 398 -12.98 -28.02 16.60
C ALA A 398 -14.46 -28.19 16.23
N GLU A 399 -15.08 -29.32 16.59
CA GLU A 399 -16.51 -29.56 16.38
C GLU A 399 -17.40 -28.62 17.23
N ALA A 400 -16.99 -28.29 18.46
CA ALA A 400 -17.70 -27.34 19.32
C ALA A 400 -17.57 -25.89 18.82
N GLU A 401 -16.39 -25.47 18.37
CA GLU A 401 -16.16 -24.17 17.75
C GLU A 401 -16.94 -24.02 16.44
N GLU A 402 -17.03 -25.08 15.63
CA GLU A 402 -17.85 -25.09 14.42
C GLU A 402 -19.35 -24.99 14.76
N ARG A 403 -19.82 -25.71 15.79
CA ARG A 403 -21.20 -25.57 16.29
C ARG A 403 -21.48 -24.16 16.82
N ALA A 404 -20.58 -23.58 17.61
CA ALA A 404 -20.72 -22.22 18.13
C ALA A 404 -20.70 -21.17 17.00
N ARG A 405 -19.86 -21.35 15.98
CA ARG A 405 -19.88 -20.51 14.76
C ARG A 405 -21.19 -20.64 14.00
N ASN A 406 -21.72 -21.85 13.86
CA ASN A 406 -22.99 -22.09 13.18
C ASN A 406 -24.18 -21.54 13.98
N GLU A 407 -24.17 -21.65 15.32
CA GLU A 407 -25.18 -21.04 16.20
C GLU A 407 -25.07 -19.51 16.23
N ALA A 408 -23.87 -18.95 16.25
CA ALA A 408 -23.65 -17.50 16.15
C ALA A 408 -24.07 -16.97 14.78
N ALA A 409 -23.80 -17.70 13.70
CA ALA A 409 -24.29 -17.38 12.36
C ALA A 409 -25.81 -17.49 12.26
N ALA A 410 -26.42 -18.49 12.90
CA ALA A 410 -27.87 -18.64 12.98
C ALA A 410 -28.52 -17.53 13.81
N LYS A 411 -27.89 -17.10 14.91
CA LYS A 411 -28.33 -15.98 15.73
C LYS A 411 -28.17 -14.65 15.01
N ALA A 412 -27.03 -14.41 14.35
CA ALA A 412 -26.82 -13.24 13.51
C ALA A 412 -27.81 -13.19 12.34
N LYS A 413 -28.16 -14.35 11.76
CA LYS A 413 -29.22 -14.46 10.76
C LYS A 413 -30.59 -14.19 11.36
N ALA A 414 -30.89 -14.69 12.56
CA ALA A 414 -32.16 -14.42 13.24
C ALA A 414 -32.31 -12.95 13.66
N ASP A 415 -31.23 -12.31 14.09
CA ASP A 415 -31.17 -10.89 14.44
C ASP A 415 -31.27 -10.03 13.17
N ALA A 416 -30.59 -10.42 12.08
CA ALA A 416 -30.75 -9.80 10.77
C ALA A 416 -32.17 -9.99 10.22
N ASP A 417 -32.79 -11.15 10.40
CA ASP A 417 -34.17 -11.42 10.02
C ASP A 417 -35.15 -10.63 10.92
N ALA A 418 -34.84 -10.40 12.19
CA ALA A 418 -35.64 -9.60 13.11
C ALA A 418 -35.55 -8.10 12.78
N ILE A 419 -34.35 -7.60 12.44
CA ILE A 419 -34.11 -6.25 11.92
C ILE A 419 -34.80 -6.11 10.57
N ALA A 420 -34.66 -7.07 9.66
CA ALA A 420 -35.33 -7.09 8.37
C ALA A 420 -36.85 -7.18 8.52
N ARG A 421 -37.40 -7.87 9.53
CA ARG A 421 -38.84 -7.86 9.84
C ARG A 421 -39.31 -6.51 10.41
N ALA A 422 -38.49 -5.87 11.24
CA ALA A 422 -38.78 -4.52 11.76
C ALA A 422 -38.72 -3.46 10.64
N GLU A 423 -37.79 -3.62 9.70
CA GLU A 423 -37.67 -2.79 8.49
C GLU A 423 -38.76 -3.13 7.46
N ALA A 424 -39.13 -4.39 7.30
CA ALA A 424 -40.21 -4.84 6.41
C ALA A 424 -41.60 -4.39 6.90
N LYS A 425 -41.84 -4.31 8.21
CA LYS A 425 -43.05 -3.67 8.77
C LYS A 425 -43.13 -2.17 8.45
N LYS A 426 -41.97 -1.53 8.28
CA LYS A 426 -41.85 -0.13 7.81
C LYS A 426 -41.95 -0.01 6.28
N HIS A 427 -41.92 -1.13 5.57
CA HIS A 427 -41.93 -1.24 4.11
C HIS A 427 -43.12 -2.07 3.57
N GLU A 428 -44.12 -2.35 4.40
CA GLU A 428 -45.34 -3.10 4.10
C GLU A 428 -46.33 -2.33 3.20
N SER A 429 -45.82 -1.46 2.32
CA SER A 429 -46.49 -1.05 1.11
C SER A 429 -45.59 -1.35 -0.09
N LYS A 430 -45.91 -2.47 -0.76
CA LYS A 430 -45.41 -2.97 -2.06
C LYS A 430 -44.24 -3.96 -2.02
N ILE A 431 -44.63 -5.24 -1.94
CA ILE A 431 -44.30 -6.41 -2.80
C ILE A 431 -42.89 -6.46 -3.45
N GLU A 432 -42.15 -7.57 -3.59
CA GLU A 432 -41.92 -8.88 -2.93
C GLU A 432 -40.87 -9.61 -3.82
N THR A 433 -39.79 -10.18 -3.23
CA THR A 433 -38.88 -11.27 -3.71
C THR A 433 -37.98 -11.04 -4.96
N ALA A 434 -36.76 -11.58 -5.10
CA ALA A 434 -36.00 -12.65 -4.43
C ALA A 434 -34.47 -12.42 -4.52
N ALA A 435 -33.71 -12.99 -3.58
CA ALA A 435 -32.24 -13.02 -3.56
C ALA A 435 -31.67 -14.30 -4.23
N LEU A 436 -30.38 -14.28 -4.62
CA LEU A 436 -29.36 -15.35 -4.41
C LEU A 436 -28.03 -15.06 -5.17
N ASP A 437 -26.92 -15.49 -4.56
CA ASP A 437 -25.55 -15.73 -5.09
C ASP A 437 -25.21 -17.20 -4.68
N PRO A 438 -24.21 -17.97 -5.21
CA PRO A 438 -23.18 -17.72 -6.23
C PRO A 438 -22.95 -18.90 -7.25
N ALA A 439 -22.00 -18.70 -8.18
CA ALA A 439 -21.19 -19.70 -8.94
C ALA A 439 -21.26 -19.64 -10.49
N ILE A 440 -20.08 -19.86 -11.10
CA ILE A 440 -19.79 -19.90 -12.53
C ILE A 440 -20.67 -20.96 -13.23
N VAL A 441 -21.57 -20.52 -14.11
CA VAL A 441 -22.31 -21.41 -15.04
C VAL A 441 -22.46 -20.71 -16.40
N SER A 442 -22.31 -21.47 -17.48
CA SER A 442 -22.66 -21.07 -18.84
C SER A 442 -23.99 -20.31 -18.90
N PRO A 443 -24.13 -19.27 -19.75
CA PRO A 443 -25.26 -18.36 -19.66
C PRO A 443 -26.57 -19.08 -20.03
N LYS A 444 -27.36 -19.39 -19.00
CA LYS A 444 -28.70 -19.97 -19.15
C LYS A 444 -29.65 -18.88 -19.62
N ILE A 445 -30.32 -19.11 -20.76
CA ILE A 445 -31.40 -18.22 -21.25
C ILE A 445 -32.59 -18.37 -20.30
N VAL A 446 -33.08 -17.25 -19.78
CA VAL A 446 -34.20 -17.17 -18.84
C VAL A 446 -35.51 -16.85 -19.54
N THR A 447 -35.48 -15.99 -20.57
CA THR A 447 -36.65 -15.67 -21.39
C THR A 447 -36.19 -15.14 -22.75
N SER A 448 -37.02 -15.22 -23.78
CA SER A 448 -36.72 -14.72 -25.12
C SER A 448 -37.95 -14.18 -25.83
N ASP A 449 -37.74 -13.34 -26.83
CA ASP A 449 -38.72 -12.94 -27.84
C ASP A 449 -38.22 -13.34 -29.25
N SER A 450 -38.90 -12.91 -30.31
CA SER A 450 -38.56 -13.28 -31.70
C SER A 450 -37.16 -12.82 -32.17
N ARG A 451 -36.51 -11.89 -31.46
CA ARG A 451 -35.20 -11.31 -31.82
C ARG A 451 -34.20 -11.36 -30.65
N PHE A 452 -34.67 -11.27 -29.42
CA PHE A 452 -33.83 -11.08 -28.23
C PHE A 452 -33.91 -12.25 -27.26
N GLU A 453 -32.76 -12.60 -26.65
CA GLU A 453 -32.66 -13.64 -25.62
C GLU A 453 -32.08 -13.05 -24.33
N LYS A 454 -32.84 -13.09 -23.22
CA LYS A 454 -32.38 -12.64 -21.90
C LYS A 454 -31.74 -13.79 -21.14
N LEU A 455 -30.50 -13.58 -20.73
CA LEU A 455 -29.72 -14.49 -19.90
C LEU A 455 -30.02 -14.27 -18.41
N ALA A 456 -29.72 -15.29 -17.60
CA ALA A 456 -29.83 -15.20 -16.14
C ALA A 456 -28.96 -14.09 -15.54
N SER A 457 -27.88 -13.71 -16.23
CA SER A 457 -27.01 -12.59 -15.86
C SER A 457 -27.65 -11.22 -16.06
N GLY A 458 -28.80 -11.13 -16.74
CA GLY A 458 -29.46 -9.89 -17.16
C GLY A 458 -29.03 -9.39 -18.54
N VAL A 459 -28.07 -10.06 -19.19
CA VAL A 459 -27.65 -9.75 -20.57
C VAL A 459 -28.75 -10.11 -21.56
N VAL A 460 -29.02 -9.22 -22.52
CA VAL A 460 -29.98 -9.44 -23.60
C VAL A 460 -29.22 -9.57 -24.92
N ARG A 461 -29.20 -10.76 -25.51
CA ARG A 461 -28.59 -11.02 -26.82
C ARG A 461 -29.54 -10.64 -27.93
N ASP A 462 -29.08 -9.87 -28.91
CA ASP A 462 -29.79 -9.57 -30.15
C ASP A 462 -29.29 -10.51 -31.25
N THR A 463 -30.10 -11.53 -31.53
CA THR A 463 -29.76 -12.58 -32.51
C THR A 463 -29.69 -12.05 -33.95
N LYS A 464 -30.29 -10.87 -34.22
CA LYS A 464 -30.28 -10.24 -35.54
C LYS A 464 -29.04 -9.36 -35.75
N SER A 465 -28.65 -8.56 -34.76
CA SER A 465 -27.51 -7.64 -34.92
C SER A 465 -26.16 -8.24 -34.56
N GLY A 466 -26.14 -9.37 -33.85
CA GLY A 466 -24.87 -9.94 -33.35
C GLY A 466 -24.36 -9.29 -32.07
N LEU A 467 -25.18 -8.44 -31.42
CA LEU A 467 -24.82 -7.64 -30.26
C LEU A 467 -25.41 -8.21 -28.97
N GLU A 468 -24.72 -8.00 -27.86
CA GLU A 468 -25.25 -8.21 -26.51
C GLU A 468 -25.47 -6.86 -25.85
N TRP A 469 -26.59 -6.73 -25.14
CA TRP A 469 -27.06 -5.52 -24.51
C TRP A 469 -27.22 -5.72 -23.00
N TYR A 470 -26.94 -4.67 -22.24
CA TYR A 470 -27.21 -4.62 -20.81
C TYR A 470 -27.77 -3.25 -20.45
N ALA A 471 -29.01 -3.24 -19.93
CA ALA A 471 -29.62 -2.02 -19.42
C ALA A 471 -29.01 -1.70 -18.04
N GLY A 472 -28.55 -0.46 -17.86
CA GLY A 472 -28.00 -0.02 -16.58
C GLY A 472 -29.05 0.21 -15.51
N PRO A 473 -28.63 0.53 -14.27
CA PRO A 473 -29.55 0.85 -13.19
C PRO A 473 -30.58 1.88 -13.64
N ASP A 474 -31.85 1.63 -13.35
CA ASP A 474 -32.98 2.43 -13.84
C ASP A 474 -33.12 3.77 -13.08
N LYS A 475 -32.09 4.61 -13.19
CA LYS A 475 -31.99 5.93 -12.56
C LYS A 475 -31.43 6.96 -13.54
N ASN A 476 -31.80 8.21 -13.30
CA ASN A 476 -31.26 9.36 -14.02
C ASN A 476 -29.74 9.39 -13.89
N THR A 477 -29.03 9.35 -15.02
CA THR A 477 -27.56 9.19 -15.05
C THR A 477 -26.97 10.18 -16.04
N GLY A 478 -25.87 10.85 -15.68
CA GLY A 478 -25.12 11.73 -16.60
C GLY A 478 -24.33 10.93 -17.64
N SER A 479 -23.95 11.55 -18.75
CA SER A 479 -23.24 10.86 -19.85
C SER A 479 -21.88 10.29 -19.44
N ASN A 480 -21.13 11.02 -18.59
CA ASN A 480 -19.84 10.57 -18.08
C ASN A 480 -20.00 9.36 -17.15
N ASP A 481 -21.00 9.39 -16.27
CA ASP A 481 -21.31 8.28 -15.37
C ASP A 481 -21.79 7.05 -16.13
N ALA A 482 -22.61 7.24 -17.18
CA ALA A 482 -23.06 6.17 -18.05
C ALA A 482 -21.89 5.52 -18.81
N SER A 483 -20.96 6.34 -19.31
CA SER A 483 -19.75 5.86 -19.97
C SER A 483 -18.82 5.09 -19.02
N HIS A 484 -18.57 5.63 -17.83
CA HIS A 484 -17.77 4.95 -16.81
C HIS A 484 -18.42 3.64 -16.34
N TRP A 485 -19.72 3.64 -16.12
CA TRP A 485 -20.48 2.45 -15.76
C TRP A 485 -20.41 1.38 -16.86
N ALA A 486 -20.64 1.75 -18.13
CA ALA A 486 -20.63 0.80 -19.24
C ALA A 486 -19.26 0.14 -19.42
N VAL A 487 -18.15 0.90 -19.35
CA VAL A 487 -16.79 0.34 -19.44
C VAL A 487 -16.40 -0.44 -18.16
N GLY A 488 -16.97 -0.07 -17.02
CA GLY A 488 -16.79 -0.74 -15.73
C GLY A 488 -17.56 -2.05 -15.59
N LEU A 489 -18.57 -2.31 -16.42
CA LEU A 489 -19.41 -3.49 -16.33
C LEU A 489 -18.59 -4.78 -16.55
N ARG A 490 -18.76 -5.77 -15.67
CA ARG A 490 -18.04 -7.07 -15.69
C ARG A 490 -18.95 -8.28 -15.91
N VAL A 491 -20.24 -8.04 -16.12
CA VAL A 491 -21.21 -9.10 -16.42
C VAL A 491 -20.72 -9.92 -17.62
N ASP A 492 -20.79 -11.24 -17.49
CA ASP A 492 -20.40 -12.22 -18.52
C ASP A 492 -19.02 -11.96 -19.16
N GLY A 493 -18.03 -11.53 -18.37
CA GLY A 493 -16.63 -11.40 -18.80
C GLY A 493 -16.19 -10.01 -19.27
N GLY A 494 -17.06 -9.00 -19.23
CA GLY A 494 -16.68 -7.61 -19.53
C GLY A 494 -16.61 -7.26 -21.03
N GLY A 495 -15.84 -6.24 -21.42
CA GLY A 495 -15.76 -5.79 -22.82
C GLY A 495 -16.95 -4.94 -23.28
N TRP A 496 -17.70 -4.41 -22.33
CA TRP A 496 -18.85 -3.54 -22.53
C TRP A 496 -18.41 -2.11 -22.86
N ARG A 497 -19.17 -1.45 -23.73
CA ARG A 497 -19.02 -0.02 -24.07
C ARG A 497 -20.38 0.66 -24.17
N MET A 498 -20.37 1.99 -24.23
CA MET A 498 -21.57 2.73 -24.61
C MET A 498 -22.02 2.35 -26.04
N PRO A 499 -23.33 2.27 -26.29
CA PRO A 499 -23.85 2.07 -27.63
C PRO A 499 -23.63 3.31 -28.47
N THR A 500 -23.46 3.10 -29.77
CA THR A 500 -23.54 4.19 -30.75
C THR A 500 -25.00 4.54 -31.02
N LEU A 501 -25.22 5.70 -31.62
CA LEU A 501 -26.56 6.17 -31.95
C LEU A 501 -27.22 5.28 -33.01
N GLU A 502 -26.45 4.76 -33.96
CA GLU A 502 -26.97 3.82 -34.97
C GLU A 502 -27.38 2.49 -34.34
N GLU A 503 -26.64 2.00 -33.34
CA GLU A 503 -27.03 0.81 -32.58
C GLU A 503 -28.31 1.05 -31.77
N LEU A 504 -28.47 2.22 -31.15
CA LEU A 504 -29.70 2.60 -30.44
C LEU A 504 -30.89 2.74 -31.39
N LYS A 505 -30.70 3.33 -32.58
CA LYS A 505 -31.74 3.39 -33.62
C LYS A 505 -32.14 2.00 -34.11
N GLY A 506 -31.20 1.06 -34.18
CA GLY A 506 -31.46 -0.34 -34.50
C GLY A 506 -32.25 -1.10 -33.41
N LEU A 507 -32.24 -0.57 -32.18
CA LEU A 507 -33.03 -1.06 -31.05
C LEU A 507 -34.44 -0.45 -31.00
N TYR A 508 -34.61 0.79 -31.49
CA TYR A 508 -35.89 1.49 -31.56
C TYR A 508 -36.84 0.85 -32.58
N HIS A 509 -38.03 0.47 -32.12
CA HIS A 509 -39.14 0.01 -32.97
C HIS A 509 -40.46 0.50 -32.40
N LYS A 510 -41.17 1.35 -33.15
CA LYS A 510 -42.43 1.94 -32.71
C LYS A 510 -43.47 0.84 -32.41
N GLY A 511 -43.98 0.81 -31.19
CA GLY A 511 -44.93 -0.20 -30.70
C GLY A 511 -44.30 -1.47 -30.12
N ALA A 512 -42.97 -1.60 -30.09
CA ALA A 512 -42.29 -2.67 -29.34
C ALA A 512 -42.25 -2.31 -27.85
N GLY A 513 -42.95 -3.07 -27.01
CA GLY A 513 -42.95 -2.86 -25.56
C GLY A 513 -43.46 -1.48 -25.11
N SER A 514 -43.21 -1.11 -23.85
CA SER A 514 -43.66 0.16 -23.26
C SER A 514 -42.76 1.36 -23.59
N ARG A 515 -41.61 1.12 -24.23
CA ARG A 515 -40.57 2.12 -24.54
C ARG A 515 -40.05 2.02 -25.98
N ASN A 516 -40.87 1.52 -26.90
CA ASN A 516 -40.47 1.30 -28.30
C ASN A 516 -39.14 0.51 -28.45
N MET A 517 -38.89 -0.43 -27.52
CA MET A 517 -37.77 -1.37 -27.49
C MET A 517 -38.25 -2.69 -26.85
N THR A 518 -37.44 -3.76 -26.94
CA THR A 518 -37.82 -5.05 -26.33
C THR A 518 -38.10 -4.90 -24.82
N PRO A 519 -39.20 -5.48 -24.28
CA PRO A 519 -39.46 -5.50 -22.84
C PRO A 519 -38.38 -6.21 -22.02
N LEU A 520 -37.51 -7.00 -22.66
CA LEU A 520 -36.41 -7.70 -22.00
C LEU A 520 -35.34 -6.73 -21.47
N LEU A 521 -35.25 -5.53 -22.06
CA LEU A 521 -34.43 -4.42 -21.57
C LEU A 521 -35.29 -3.57 -20.61
N GLU A 522 -35.29 -3.96 -19.34
CA GLU A 522 -36.10 -3.37 -18.28
C GLU A 522 -35.61 -1.96 -17.92
N THR A 523 -36.22 -0.94 -18.56
CA THR A 523 -35.95 0.48 -18.29
C THR A 523 -37.25 1.28 -18.18
N THR A 524 -37.32 2.25 -17.26
CA THR A 524 -38.44 3.20 -17.19
C THR A 524 -38.16 4.51 -17.93
N GLY A 525 -36.90 4.81 -18.23
CA GLY A 525 -36.48 6.04 -18.91
C GLY A 525 -36.73 6.02 -20.42
N TRP A 526 -37.05 7.19 -20.99
CA TRP A 526 -37.27 7.37 -22.44
C TRP A 526 -36.01 7.72 -23.21
N TRP A 527 -34.94 8.15 -22.53
CA TRP A 527 -33.70 8.56 -23.18
C TRP A 527 -32.52 7.66 -22.82
N VAL A 528 -31.70 7.31 -23.81
CA VAL A 528 -30.49 6.50 -23.61
C VAL A 528 -29.27 7.20 -24.22
N TRP A 529 -28.18 7.29 -23.46
CA TRP A 529 -26.95 7.91 -23.93
C TRP A 529 -26.24 7.11 -25.03
N SER A 530 -25.70 7.83 -26.02
CA SER A 530 -24.77 7.31 -27.03
C SER A 530 -23.32 7.66 -26.68
N GLY A 531 -22.38 6.79 -27.05
CA GLY A 531 -20.93 7.02 -27.00
C GLY A 531 -20.39 7.91 -28.13
N ASP A 532 -21.22 8.32 -29.08
CA ASP A 532 -20.85 9.24 -30.16
C ASP A 532 -20.54 10.64 -29.61
N LYS A 533 -19.87 11.49 -30.40
CA LYS A 533 -19.68 12.91 -30.09
C LYS A 533 -20.20 13.76 -31.25
N LYS A 534 -21.17 14.64 -30.99
CA LYS A 534 -21.75 15.56 -31.99
C LYS A 534 -21.64 17.00 -31.54
N THR A 535 -21.35 17.91 -32.47
CA THR A 535 -21.35 19.35 -32.21
C THR A 535 -22.76 19.91 -32.42
N ALA A 536 -23.30 20.60 -31.41
CA ALA A 536 -24.46 21.46 -31.64
C ALA A 536 -24.01 22.63 -32.51
N GLY A 537 -24.76 22.93 -33.58
CA GLY A 537 -24.43 24.04 -34.49
C GLY A 537 -24.23 25.34 -33.70
N GLY A 538 -23.13 26.05 -33.97
CA GLY A 538 -22.79 27.32 -33.28
C GLY A 538 -21.50 27.33 -32.44
N GLY A 539 -20.54 26.43 -32.70
CA GLY A 539 -19.21 26.51 -32.06
C GLY A 539 -19.11 25.94 -30.64
N ALA A 540 -20.12 25.19 -30.17
CA ALA A 540 -20.08 24.50 -28.88
C ALA A 540 -19.25 23.19 -28.97
N TRP A 541 -18.57 22.84 -27.87
CA TRP A 541 -17.80 21.61 -27.70
C TRP A 541 -18.62 20.35 -28.06
N PRO A 542 -18.04 19.33 -28.72
CA PRO A 542 -18.75 18.09 -29.06
C PRO A 542 -19.32 17.41 -27.81
N GLN A 543 -20.63 17.16 -27.80
CA GLN A 543 -21.35 16.53 -26.69
C GLN A 543 -21.84 15.12 -27.07
N PRO A 544 -21.97 14.20 -26.11
CA PRO A 544 -22.59 12.91 -26.36
C PRO A 544 -24.10 13.07 -26.60
N PRO A 545 -24.65 12.60 -27.73
CA PRO A 545 -26.10 12.62 -27.96
C PRO A 545 -26.79 11.56 -27.10
N ALA A 546 -28.08 11.76 -26.81
CA ALA A 546 -28.98 10.71 -26.34
C ALA A 546 -30.02 10.39 -27.42
N LEU A 547 -30.48 9.14 -27.51
CA LEU A 547 -31.64 8.79 -28.32
C LEU A 547 -32.91 8.86 -27.47
N ASP A 548 -33.90 9.60 -27.92
CA ASP A 548 -35.27 9.61 -27.39
C ASP A 548 -36.05 8.43 -27.99
N PHE A 549 -36.40 7.44 -27.17
CA PHE A 549 -37.18 6.28 -27.56
C PHE A 549 -38.69 6.54 -27.59
N ASP A 550 -39.19 7.70 -27.16
CA ASP A 550 -40.59 8.09 -27.39
C ASP A 550 -40.79 8.47 -28.86
N LYS A 551 -39.85 9.26 -29.39
CA LYS A 551 -39.93 9.86 -30.73
C LYS A 551 -39.04 9.20 -31.78
N GLY A 552 -38.04 8.42 -31.37
CA GLY A 552 -37.00 7.86 -32.23
C GLY A 552 -36.00 8.91 -32.75
N THR A 553 -35.90 10.06 -32.08
CA THR A 553 -35.07 11.20 -32.50
C THR A 553 -33.88 11.40 -31.58
N GLU A 554 -32.76 11.90 -32.11
CA GLU A 554 -31.60 12.25 -31.29
C GLU A 554 -31.80 13.59 -30.58
N ASP A 555 -31.27 13.70 -29.37
CA ASP A 555 -31.19 14.92 -28.59
C ASP A 555 -29.73 15.21 -28.23
N ILE A 556 -29.28 16.42 -28.56
CA ILE A 556 -27.93 16.94 -28.32
C ILE A 556 -27.91 18.09 -27.30
N THR A 557 -29.05 18.43 -26.69
CA THR A 557 -29.17 19.59 -25.81
C THR A 557 -28.81 19.27 -24.35
N TYR A 558 -27.92 20.09 -23.78
CA TYR A 558 -27.49 20.14 -22.37
C TYR A 558 -27.17 18.78 -21.70
N PRO A 559 -25.90 18.34 -21.69
CA PRO A 559 -25.48 17.06 -21.11
C PRO A 559 -25.63 16.96 -19.59
N GLU A 560 -25.63 18.12 -18.92
CA GLU A 560 -25.53 18.23 -17.47
C GLU A 560 -26.89 18.20 -16.75
N ASN A 561 -27.98 18.08 -17.51
CA ASN A 561 -29.29 17.83 -16.93
C ASN A 561 -29.69 16.34 -17.08
N PRO A 562 -29.60 15.53 -16.01
CA PRO A 562 -29.80 14.08 -16.09
C PRO A 562 -31.28 13.66 -16.16
N HIS A 563 -32.23 14.60 -16.30
CA HIS A 563 -33.66 14.27 -16.31
C HIS A 563 -33.97 13.18 -17.34
N PHE A 564 -34.36 12.00 -16.84
CA PHE A 564 -34.89 10.84 -17.58
C PHE A 564 -33.93 10.11 -18.54
N ARG A 565 -32.62 10.39 -18.50
CA ARG A 565 -31.60 9.69 -19.30
C ARG A 565 -31.03 8.45 -18.59
N ARG A 566 -30.74 7.39 -19.34
CA ARG A 566 -30.25 6.08 -18.85
C ARG A 566 -28.92 5.67 -19.50
N GLY A 567 -28.12 4.90 -18.77
CA GLY A 567 -26.90 4.28 -19.30
C GLY A 567 -27.19 2.87 -19.81
N PHE A 568 -26.79 2.58 -21.04
CA PHE A 568 -26.85 1.24 -21.63
C PHE A 568 -25.43 0.80 -21.99
N ALA A 569 -25.20 -0.51 -21.98
CA ALA A 569 -23.94 -1.11 -22.37
C ALA A 569 -24.18 -2.10 -23.52
N VAL A 570 -23.26 -2.11 -24.49
CA VAL A 570 -23.29 -3.01 -25.65
C VAL A 570 -21.91 -3.62 -25.91
N ARG A 571 -21.88 -4.84 -26.46
CA ARG A 571 -20.67 -5.50 -26.98
C ARG A 571 -21.02 -6.48 -28.10
N SER A 572 -20.03 -6.93 -28.87
CA SER A 572 -20.21 -7.97 -29.90
C SER A 572 -20.24 -9.37 -29.26
N MET A 573 -21.08 -10.28 -29.78
CA MET A 573 -21.07 -11.69 -29.35
C MET A 573 -19.75 -12.37 -29.71
N THR A 574 -19.05 -12.95 -28.73
CA THR A 574 -17.86 -13.80 -28.96
C THR A 574 -18.25 -15.17 -29.50
N LYS A 575 -17.81 -15.50 -30.72
CA LYS A 575 -17.85 -16.87 -31.25
C LYS A 575 -16.71 -17.71 -30.65
N THR A 576 -17.00 -18.98 -30.37
CA THR A 576 -16.28 -19.95 -29.53
C THR A 576 -14.80 -20.17 -29.87
N ALA A 577 -14.05 -20.63 -28.86
CA ALA A 577 -12.58 -20.72 -28.70
C ALA A 577 -11.74 -21.41 -29.79
N THR A 578 -12.31 -22.00 -30.84
CA THR A 578 -11.53 -22.69 -31.89
C THR A 578 -10.87 -21.72 -32.88
N ALA A 579 -11.33 -20.48 -33.00
CA ALA A 579 -10.75 -19.46 -33.90
C ALA A 579 -9.53 -18.72 -33.31
N ALA A 580 -9.27 -18.83 -32.01
CA ALA A 580 -8.18 -18.11 -31.35
C ALA A 580 -6.79 -18.65 -31.75
N LEU A 581 -6.72 -19.95 -32.10
CA LEU A 581 -5.48 -20.59 -32.55
C LEU A 581 -5.13 -20.17 -33.99
N ASP A 582 -6.13 -20.09 -34.88
CA ASP A 582 -5.94 -19.67 -36.27
C ASP A 582 -5.64 -18.17 -36.39
N ALA A 583 -6.26 -17.33 -35.55
CA ALA A 583 -6.01 -15.88 -35.52
C ALA A 583 -4.58 -15.54 -35.06
N ALA A 584 -4.02 -16.28 -34.10
CA ALA A 584 -2.64 -16.10 -33.64
C ALA A 584 -1.63 -16.41 -34.77
N VAL A 585 -1.88 -17.46 -35.57
CA VAL A 585 -1.02 -17.81 -36.71
C VAL A 585 -1.10 -16.75 -37.82
N VAL A 586 -2.30 -16.23 -38.14
CA VAL A 586 -2.50 -15.18 -39.15
C VAL A 586 -1.87 -13.84 -38.74
N SER A 587 -1.97 -13.45 -37.46
CA SER A 587 -1.42 -12.19 -36.93
C SER A 587 0.10 -12.04 -37.10
N SER A 588 0.83 -13.16 -37.16
CA SER A 588 2.30 -13.20 -37.21
C SER A 588 2.91 -13.08 -38.60
N LYS A 589 2.08 -13.10 -39.66
CA LYS A 589 2.52 -13.08 -41.06
C LYS A 589 3.00 -11.69 -41.48
N ILE A 590 4.20 -11.60 -42.04
CA ILE A 590 4.76 -10.35 -42.60
C ILE A 590 4.05 -10.04 -43.94
N VAL A 591 3.53 -8.82 -44.08
CA VAL A 591 2.82 -8.32 -45.26
C VAL A 591 3.55 -7.20 -46.00
N ALA A 592 4.53 -6.54 -45.38
CA ALA A 592 5.43 -5.60 -46.05
C ALA A 592 6.79 -5.54 -45.34
N PHE A 593 7.86 -5.31 -46.09
CA PHE A 593 9.22 -5.12 -45.57
C PHE A 593 9.98 -4.11 -46.42
N ASP A 594 10.65 -3.15 -45.79
CA ASP A 594 11.39 -2.07 -46.47
C ASP A 594 12.91 -2.12 -46.25
N GLY A 595 13.43 -3.20 -45.66
CA GLY A 595 14.84 -3.34 -45.27
C GLY A 595 15.12 -3.11 -43.78
N ARG A 596 14.23 -2.41 -43.05
CA ARG A 596 14.34 -2.18 -41.59
C ARG A 596 13.04 -2.48 -40.85
N PHE A 597 11.89 -2.24 -41.47
CA PHE A 597 10.58 -2.31 -40.86
C PHE A 597 9.75 -3.43 -41.47
N GLU A 598 9.36 -4.40 -40.65
CA GLU A 598 8.49 -5.53 -41.04
C GLU A 598 7.06 -5.23 -40.59
N LYS A 599 6.14 -5.00 -41.52
CA LYS A 599 4.70 -4.88 -41.23
C LYS A 599 4.08 -6.26 -41.16
N LEU A 600 3.38 -6.55 -40.08
CA LEU A 600 2.59 -7.76 -39.90
C LEU A 600 1.16 -7.56 -40.41
N ALA A 601 0.47 -8.65 -40.70
CA ALA A 601 -0.95 -8.65 -41.06
C ALA A 601 -1.84 -8.04 -39.97
N SER A 602 -1.40 -8.08 -38.70
CA SER A 602 -2.04 -7.40 -37.57
C SER A 602 -1.95 -5.87 -37.62
N GLY A 603 -1.12 -5.31 -38.50
CA GLY A 603 -0.80 -3.88 -38.57
C GLY A 603 0.38 -3.44 -37.71
N VAL A 604 0.92 -4.34 -36.87
CA VAL A 604 2.15 -4.09 -36.12
C VAL A 604 3.35 -3.99 -37.05
N VAL A 605 4.20 -3.00 -36.82
CA VAL A 605 5.45 -2.79 -37.57
C VAL A 605 6.63 -3.07 -36.65
N ARG A 606 7.47 -4.05 -36.98
CA ARG A 606 8.68 -4.36 -36.22
C ARG A 606 9.87 -3.62 -36.81
N ASP A 607 10.59 -2.88 -35.98
CA ASP A 607 11.87 -2.27 -36.35
C ASP A 607 13.02 -3.23 -36.03
N THR A 608 13.59 -3.86 -37.05
CA THR A 608 14.66 -4.86 -36.91
C THR A 608 15.95 -4.27 -36.37
N LYS A 609 16.13 -2.94 -36.46
CA LYS A 609 17.31 -2.23 -35.95
C LYS A 609 17.21 -1.91 -34.46
N SER A 610 16.05 -1.44 -34.00
CA SER A 610 15.85 -1.06 -32.60
C SER A 610 15.30 -2.19 -31.73
N GLY A 611 14.73 -3.24 -32.32
CA GLY A 611 14.02 -4.31 -31.60
C GLY A 611 12.66 -3.89 -31.03
N LEU A 612 12.19 -2.69 -31.41
CA LEU A 612 10.89 -2.15 -31.02
C LEU A 612 9.79 -2.60 -32.00
N GLU A 613 8.60 -2.79 -31.46
CA GLU A 613 7.39 -2.95 -32.26
C GLU A 613 6.55 -1.68 -32.14
N TRP A 614 5.95 -1.29 -33.26
CA TRP A 614 5.24 -0.04 -33.44
C TRP A 614 3.83 -0.31 -33.95
N TYR A 615 2.88 0.52 -33.54
CA TYR A 615 1.54 0.52 -34.06
C TYR A 615 1.08 1.97 -34.27
N ALA A 616 0.87 2.35 -35.52
CA ALA A 616 0.27 3.64 -35.84
C ALA A 616 -1.20 3.61 -35.41
N GLY A 617 -1.60 4.54 -34.56
CA GLY A 617 -2.97 4.59 -34.05
C GLY A 617 -4.01 5.00 -35.09
N PRO A 618 -5.30 4.99 -34.74
CA PRO A 618 -6.36 5.37 -35.66
C PRO A 618 -6.03 6.73 -36.26
N ASP A 619 -6.04 6.81 -37.59
CA ASP A 619 -5.53 7.95 -38.34
C ASP A 619 -6.50 9.12 -38.33
N LYS A 620 -6.68 9.70 -37.15
CA LYS A 620 -7.58 10.81 -36.85
C LYS A 620 -6.95 11.75 -35.84
N ASN A 621 -7.41 12.99 -35.83
CA ASN A 621 -7.04 13.97 -34.82
C ASN A 621 -7.34 13.41 -33.43
N THR A 622 -6.30 13.25 -32.62
CA THR A 622 -6.38 12.57 -31.32
C THR A 622 -5.74 13.47 -30.28
N SER A 623 -6.41 13.70 -29.14
CA SER A 623 -5.82 14.45 -28.03
C SER A 623 -4.71 13.62 -27.35
N TRP A 624 -3.88 14.23 -26.53
CA TRP A 624 -2.84 13.48 -25.81
C TRP A 624 -3.45 12.46 -24.85
N ASP A 625 -4.51 12.85 -24.13
CA ASP A 625 -5.21 11.96 -23.19
C ASP A 625 -5.91 10.81 -23.94
N ASP A 626 -6.56 11.09 -25.08
CA ASP A 626 -7.17 10.03 -25.91
C ASP A 626 -6.13 9.07 -26.49
N ALA A 627 -4.96 9.58 -26.90
CA ALA A 627 -3.87 8.75 -27.39
C ALA A 627 -3.30 7.87 -26.28
N ASN A 628 -3.19 8.40 -25.06
CA ASN A 628 -2.69 7.67 -23.88
C ASN A 628 -3.67 6.57 -23.45
N VAL A 629 -4.97 6.87 -23.42
CA VAL A 629 -6.02 5.88 -23.14
C VAL A 629 -6.07 4.81 -24.23
N TRP A 630 -6.01 5.21 -25.51
CA TRP A 630 -6.02 4.28 -26.64
C TRP A 630 -4.81 3.34 -26.62
N THR A 631 -3.60 3.85 -26.39
CA THR A 631 -2.39 3.01 -26.31
C THR A 631 -2.44 2.02 -25.14
N ALA A 632 -2.90 2.45 -23.97
CA ALA A 632 -3.04 1.56 -22.81
C ALA A 632 -4.11 0.47 -23.00
N ALA A 633 -5.17 0.77 -23.76
CA ALA A 633 -6.24 -0.16 -24.08
C ALA A 633 -5.90 -1.12 -25.24
N LEU A 634 -4.84 -0.85 -26.01
CA LEU A 634 -4.48 -1.64 -27.19
C LEU A 634 -4.08 -3.07 -26.78
N LYS A 635 -4.79 -4.07 -27.30
CA LYS A 635 -4.53 -5.51 -27.04
C LYS A 635 -4.00 -6.28 -28.25
N ILE A 636 -3.71 -5.58 -29.35
CA ILE A 636 -3.16 -6.18 -30.57
C ILE A 636 -1.85 -6.90 -30.24
N ASP A 637 -1.71 -8.12 -30.78
CA ASP A 637 -0.56 -9.01 -30.62
C ASP A 637 -0.08 -9.17 -29.17
N GLY A 638 -1.01 -9.27 -28.21
CA GLY A 638 -0.71 -9.52 -26.80
C GLY A 638 -0.61 -8.27 -25.90
N GLY A 639 -0.81 -7.06 -26.45
CA GLY A 639 -0.86 -5.83 -25.64
C GLY A 639 0.50 -5.34 -25.14
N GLY A 640 0.52 -4.57 -24.04
CA GLY A 640 1.77 -4.01 -23.48
C GLY A 640 2.29 -2.78 -24.23
N TRP A 641 1.40 -2.07 -24.92
CA TRP A 641 1.69 -0.89 -25.69
C TRP A 641 1.75 0.37 -24.82
N ARG A 642 2.61 1.33 -25.19
CA ARG A 642 2.71 2.65 -24.56
C ARG A 642 2.92 3.76 -25.60
N ILE A 643 2.71 5.01 -25.19
CA ILE A 643 3.12 6.18 -25.97
C ILE A 643 4.66 6.16 -26.17
N PRO A 644 5.17 6.50 -27.36
CA PRO A 644 6.61 6.56 -27.62
C PRO A 644 7.27 7.76 -26.96
N THR A 645 8.56 7.63 -26.65
CA THR A 645 9.39 8.76 -26.25
C THR A 645 9.79 9.60 -27.46
N ILE A 646 10.21 10.84 -27.23
CA ILE A 646 10.65 11.73 -28.32
C ILE A 646 11.87 11.16 -29.07
N ASN A 647 12.77 10.47 -28.37
CA ASN A 647 13.95 9.86 -28.97
C ASN A 647 13.60 8.65 -29.84
N GLU A 648 12.60 7.87 -29.42
CA GLU A 648 12.08 6.76 -30.24
C GLU A 648 11.44 7.30 -31.54
N LEU A 649 10.68 8.40 -31.47
CA LEU A 649 10.12 9.06 -32.66
C LEU A 649 11.20 9.68 -33.55
N LYS A 650 12.21 10.34 -32.99
CA LYS A 650 13.37 10.86 -33.75
C LYS A 650 14.11 9.73 -34.48
N GLY A 651 14.11 8.52 -33.93
CA GLY A 651 14.66 7.32 -34.58
C GLY A 651 13.84 6.80 -35.77
N LEU A 652 12.58 7.24 -35.92
CA LEU A 652 11.71 6.98 -37.06
C LEU A 652 11.80 8.07 -38.14
N TYR A 653 12.11 9.31 -37.76
CA TYR A 653 12.24 10.43 -38.71
C TYR A 653 13.43 10.24 -39.64
N GLN A 654 13.16 10.22 -40.94
CA GLN A 654 14.16 10.15 -42.01
C GLN A 654 13.77 11.08 -43.15
N LYS A 655 14.54 12.16 -43.32
CA LYS A 655 14.28 13.15 -44.37
C LYS A 655 14.26 12.48 -45.76
N GLY A 656 13.14 12.58 -46.46
CA GLY A 656 12.92 11.99 -47.78
C GLY A 656 12.43 10.54 -47.78
N ALA A 657 12.22 9.91 -46.61
CA ALA A 657 11.58 8.61 -46.53
C ALA A 657 10.04 8.75 -46.59
N GLY A 658 9.40 8.05 -47.54
CA GLY A 658 7.94 8.05 -47.68
C GLY A 658 7.35 9.44 -47.95
N SER A 659 6.03 9.58 -47.78
CA SER A 659 5.31 10.85 -48.01
C SER A 659 5.50 11.89 -46.89
N ARG A 660 5.99 11.46 -45.72
CA ARG A 660 6.05 12.28 -44.49
C ARG A 660 7.34 12.12 -43.69
N ASN A 661 8.47 11.90 -44.36
CA ASN A 661 9.76 11.63 -43.69
C ASN A 661 9.70 10.46 -42.69
N MET A 662 8.83 9.50 -42.96
CA MET A 662 8.60 8.29 -42.17
C MET A 662 8.43 7.12 -43.14
N THR A 663 8.76 5.92 -42.69
CA THR A 663 8.61 4.74 -43.54
C THR A 663 7.13 4.42 -43.86
N ALA A 664 6.87 3.97 -45.09
CA ALA A 664 5.54 3.63 -45.61
C ALA A 664 4.71 2.69 -44.70
N PRO A 665 5.28 1.67 -44.03
CA PRO A 665 4.55 0.84 -43.07
C PRO A 665 3.91 1.58 -41.89
N LEU A 666 4.48 2.72 -41.48
CA LEU A 666 4.04 3.55 -40.35
C LEU A 666 3.38 4.86 -40.78
N GLU A 667 3.22 5.12 -42.08
CA GLU A 667 2.59 6.34 -42.60
C GLU A 667 1.18 6.57 -42.05
N THR A 668 0.91 7.84 -41.68
CA THR A 668 -0.41 8.35 -41.28
C THR A 668 -0.69 9.66 -42.00
N THR A 669 -1.93 10.14 -42.02
CA THR A 669 -2.28 11.43 -42.65
C THR A 669 -1.87 12.65 -41.81
N GLY A 670 -1.38 12.47 -40.59
CA GLY A 670 -0.89 13.55 -39.72
C GLY A 670 0.63 13.75 -39.80
N TRP A 671 1.11 14.98 -39.60
CA TRP A 671 2.54 15.29 -39.48
C TRP A 671 3.03 15.20 -38.03
N LEU A 672 2.13 15.33 -37.06
CA LEU A 672 2.48 15.49 -35.64
C LEU A 672 2.15 14.22 -34.86
N ILE A 673 3.14 13.64 -34.19
CA ILE A 673 2.98 12.38 -33.44
C ILE A 673 3.23 12.62 -31.95
N TRP A 674 2.28 12.25 -31.10
CA TRP A 674 2.40 12.42 -29.65
C TRP A 674 3.56 11.60 -29.08
N SER A 675 4.28 12.20 -28.15
CA SER A 675 5.31 11.56 -27.34
C SER A 675 5.07 11.73 -25.85
N ILE A 676 5.82 10.96 -25.06
CA ILE A 676 5.93 11.20 -23.62
C ILE A 676 6.53 12.61 -23.42
N PRO A 677 5.92 13.46 -22.57
CA PRO A 677 6.36 14.84 -22.38
C PRO A 677 7.75 14.94 -21.74
N THR A 678 8.55 15.88 -22.23
CA THR A 678 9.88 16.23 -21.69
C THR A 678 9.90 17.57 -20.94
N GLY A 679 8.79 18.33 -20.95
CA GLY A 679 8.67 19.68 -20.37
C GLY A 679 7.38 19.96 -19.58
N SER A 680 7.25 21.20 -19.10
CA SER A 680 6.27 21.64 -18.09
C SER A 680 4.81 21.75 -18.54
N LEU A 681 4.52 21.70 -19.84
CA LEU A 681 3.17 21.84 -20.40
C LEU A 681 2.36 20.52 -20.43
N GLY A 682 3.00 19.41 -20.05
CA GLY A 682 2.31 18.14 -19.81
C GLY A 682 1.98 17.30 -21.05
N ALA A 683 2.24 17.76 -22.28
CA ALA A 683 2.21 16.95 -23.51
C ALA A 683 3.22 17.46 -24.56
N ALA A 684 3.92 16.54 -25.23
CA ALA A 684 4.91 16.82 -26.27
C ALA A 684 4.63 15.98 -27.52
N PHE A 685 5.06 16.46 -28.68
CA PHE A 685 4.96 15.74 -29.96
C PHE A 685 6.22 15.94 -30.81
N LEU A 686 6.44 15.05 -31.77
CA LEU A 686 7.41 15.26 -32.85
C LEU A 686 6.68 15.65 -34.13
N ASP A 687 7.11 16.73 -34.76
CA ASP A 687 6.68 17.12 -36.10
C ASP A 687 7.57 16.44 -37.15
N PHE A 688 6.99 15.51 -37.91
CA PHE A 688 7.69 14.81 -38.99
C PHE A 688 7.87 15.67 -40.25
N GLY A 689 7.28 16.86 -40.32
CA GLY A 689 7.53 17.82 -41.41
C GLY A 689 8.93 18.45 -41.34
N ASN A 690 9.44 18.67 -40.13
CA ASN A 690 10.73 19.32 -39.87
C ASN A 690 11.68 18.53 -38.95
N GLY A 691 11.20 17.48 -38.29
CA GLY A 691 11.96 16.64 -37.36
C GLY A 691 12.16 17.26 -35.97
N LEU A 692 11.45 18.34 -35.64
CA LEU A 692 11.57 19.07 -34.38
C LEU A 692 10.53 18.62 -33.36
N GLU A 693 10.90 18.70 -32.08
CA GLU A 693 9.98 18.48 -30.96
C GLU A 693 9.32 19.79 -30.57
N ASP A 694 8.06 19.72 -30.13
CA ASP A 694 7.33 20.86 -29.61
C ASP A 694 6.31 20.42 -28.53
N ASN A 695 5.84 21.37 -27.72
CA ASN A 695 4.88 21.16 -26.66
C ASN A 695 3.50 21.69 -27.06
N SER A 696 2.45 21.05 -26.58
CA SER A 696 1.06 21.45 -26.86
C SER A 696 0.19 21.22 -25.64
N TYR A 697 -0.93 21.93 -25.54
CA TYR A 697 -1.96 21.58 -24.56
C TYR A 697 -2.47 20.15 -24.82
N ARG A 698 -2.72 19.39 -23.74
CA ARG A 698 -3.13 17.98 -23.77
C ARG A 698 -4.42 17.73 -24.57
N ASN A 699 -5.31 18.70 -24.55
CA ASN A 699 -6.64 18.65 -25.15
C ASN A 699 -6.68 19.17 -26.60
N GLU A 700 -5.54 19.47 -27.24
CA GLU A 700 -5.49 19.92 -28.63
C GLU A 700 -5.25 18.76 -29.61
N PRO A 701 -6.29 18.18 -30.24
CA PRO A 701 -6.14 17.02 -31.11
C PRO A 701 -5.70 17.38 -32.55
N ILE A 702 -5.71 18.66 -32.90
CA ILE A 702 -5.62 19.14 -34.28
C ILE A 702 -4.27 18.77 -34.89
N TYR A 703 -4.32 18.02 -36.01
CA TYR A 703 -3.18 17.48 -36.77
C TYR A 703 -2.28 16.47 -36.04
N LYS A 704 -2.63 16.06 -34.82
CA LYS A 704 -1.86 15.14 -33.99
C LYS A 704 -2.40 13.71 -34.03
N ARG A 705 -1.51 12.72 -34.01
CA ARG A 705 -1.82 11.28 -34.08
C ARG A 705 -1.21 10.53 -32.89
N GLY A 706 -1.90 9.49 -32.44
CA GLY A 706 -1.39 8.58 -31.42
C GLY A 706 -0.56 7.48 -32.05
N PHE A 707 0.64 7.23 -31.54
CA PHE A 707 1.45 6.06 -31.86
C PHE A 707 1.62 5.20 -30.62
N ALA A 708 1.74 3.89 -30.82
CA ALA A 708 2.02 2.94 -29.78
C ALA A 708 3.38 2.27 -30.04
N VAL A 709 4.17 2.07 -29.00
CA VAL A 709 5.45 1.35 -29.06
C VAL A 709 5.57 0.36 -27.91
N ARG A 710 6.28 -0.75 -28.14
CA ARG A 710 6.68 -1.72 -27.12
C ARG A 710 8.00 -2.40 -27.49
N SER A 711 8.69 -2.99 -26.53
CA SER A 711 9.85 -3.86 -26.80
C SER A 711 9.39 -5.28 -27.08
N LYS A 712 9.88 -5.92 -28.17
CA LYS A 712 9.61 -7.33 -28.39
C LYS A 712 10.41 -8.17 -27.39
N ALA A 713 9.74 -9.05 -26.64
CA ALA A 713 10.45 -10.09 -25.90
C ALA A 713 11.21 -10.95 -26.92
N LYS A 714 12.53 -11.10 -26.77
CA LYS A 714 13.29 -12.12 -27.51
C LYS A 714 12.69 -13.47 -27.15
N THR A 715 11.93 -14.06 -28.07
CA THR A 715 11.53 -15.46 -28.04
C THR A 715 12.80 -16.32 -28.10
N SER A 716 13.32 -16.74 -26.95
CA SER A 716 14.00 -18.01 -26.84
C SER A 716 12.98 -19.01 -26.29
N THR A 717 12.57 -19.94 -27.14
CA THR A 717 11.87 -21.16 -26.77
C THR A 717 12.74 -21.98 -25.81
N ALA A 718 12.50 -21.83 -24.51
CA ALA A 718 12.78 -22.84 -23.50
C ALA A 718 11.75 -22.63 -22.38
N ALA A 719 11.08 -23.71 -21.99
CA ALA A 719 9.97 -23.72 -21.06
C ALA A 719 10.29 -22.95 -19.76
N ILE A 720 9.35 -22.11 -19.33
CA ILE A 720 9.39 -21.49 -18.00
C ILE A 720 8.89 -22.54 -17.01
N ASP A 721 9.83 -23.15 -16.29
CA ASP A 721 9.58 -23.81 -15.02
C ASP A 721 9.48 -22.74 -13.91
N PRO A 722 8.41 -22.68 -13.10
CA PRO A 722 8.27 -21.71 -12.02
C PRO A 722 9.05 -22.07 -10.74
N THR A 723 9.92 -23.07 -10.76
CA THR A 723 10.69 -23.50 -9.58
C THR A 723 12.17 -23.12 -9.72
N GLY A 724 12.66 -22.28 -8.81
CA GLY A 724 13.94 -21.60 -8.96
C GLY A 724 15.18 -22.52 -8.94
N VAL A 725 16.14 -22.23 -9.82
CA VAL A 725 17.59 -22.17 -9.53
C VAL A 725 18.26 -21.24 -10.56
N SER A 726 19.00 -20.22 -10.10
CA SER A 726 20.09 -19.60 -10.88
C SER A 726 21.05 -18.87 -9.93
N SER A 727 21.94 -19.62 -9.29
CA SER A 727 22.99 -19.12 -8.39
C SER A 727 24.32 -19.85 -8.62
N LYS A 728 24.78 -19.93 -9.88
CA LYS A 728 26.14 -20.41 -10.19
C LYS A 728 27.07 -19.21 -10.42
N ILE A 729 28.20 -19.22 -9.73
CA ILE A 729 29.30 -18.27 -9.93
C ILE A 729 29.98 -18.62 -11.25
N ILE A 730 30.15 -17.62 -12.12
CA ILE A 730 30.77 -17.75 -13.45
C ILE A 730 32.15 -17.11 -13.53
N ALA A 731 32.47 -16.17 -12.63
CA ALA A 731 33.77 -15.55 -12.51
C ALA A 731 33.99 -15.02 -11.09
N SER A 732 35.22 -15.04 -10.61
CA SER A 732 35.61 -14.44 -9.33
C SER A 732 37.01 -13.84 -9.43
N ASP A 733 37.24 -12.71 -8.77
CA ASP A 733 38.56 -12.10 -8.60
C ASP A 733 39.05 -12.14 -7.14
N GLY A 734 38.42 -13.00 -6.31
CA GLY A 734 38.70 -13.17 -4.89
C GLY A 734 37.82 -12.29 -3.99
N ARG A 735 37.62 -11.01 -4.34
CA ARG A 735 36.70 -10.12 -3.61
C ARG A 735 35.29 -10.15 -4.21
N PHE A 736 35.20 -10.14 -5.53
CA PHE A 736 33.95 -10.07 -6.25
C PHE A 736 33.62 -11.41 -6.92
N GLU A 737 32.37 -11.84 -6.82
CA GLU A 737 31.85 -13.07 -7.45
C GLU A 737 30.68 -12.73 -8.38
N LYS A 738 30.84 -13.00 -9.69
CA LYS A 738 29.81 -12.77 -10.71
C LYS A 738 28.98 -14.02 -10.91
N PHE A 739 27.65 -13.88 -10.87
CA PHE A 739 26.69 -14.96 -11.08
C PHE A 739 26.19 -15.00 -12.53
N THR A 740 25.63 -16.13 -12.93
CA THR A 740 25.01 -16.34 -14.26
C THR A 740 23.95 -15.31 -14.64
N ASN A 741 23.27 -14.74 -13.65
CA ASN A 741 22.24 -13.72 -13.83
C ASN A 741 22.80 -12.28 -13.94
N GLY A 742 24.12 -12.09 -13.92
CA GLY A 742 24.80 -10.79 -14.03
C GLY A 742 25.04 -10.07 -12.71
N VAL A 743 24.52 -10.59 -11.59
CA VAL A 743 24.79 -10.04 -10.24
C VAL A 743 26.24 -10.26 -9.86
N VAL A 744 26.88 -9.26 -9.25
CA VAL A 744 28.23 -9.34 -8.71
C VAL A 744 28.19 -9.13 -7.20
N ARG A 745 28.57 -10.13 -6.42
CA ARG A 745 28.63 -10.04 -4.96
C ARG A 745 30.00 -9.58 -4.50
N ASP A 746 30.05 -8.60 -3.61
CA ASP A 746 31.25 -8.13 -2.94
C ASP A 746 31.33 -8.77 -1.54
N SER A 747 32.27 -9.69 -1.37
CA SER A 747 32.45 -10.42 -0.10
C SER A 747 32.95 -9.53 1.04
N GLN A 748 33.56 -8.39 0.74
CA GLN A 748 34.11 -7.48 1.74
C GLN A 748 33.03 -6.57 2.34
N SER A 749 32.12 -6.06 1.51
CA SER A 749 31.04 -5.16 1.95
C SER A 749 29.72 -5.88 2.24
N GLY A 750 29.56 -7.13 1.77
CA GLY A 750 28.29 -7.85 1.82
C GLY A 750 27.23 -7.30 0.86
N LEU A 751 27.63 -6.41 -0.05
CA LEU A 751 26.74 -5.80 -1.05
C LEU A 751 26.73 -6.60 -2.34
N GLU A 752 25.61 -6.54 -3.04
CA GLU A 752 25.47 -7.04 -4.40
C GLU A 752 25.33 -5.87 -5.37
N TRP A 753 26.00 -6.00 -6.50
CA TRP A 753 26.16 -4.98 -7.53
C TRP A 753 25.64 -5.48 -8.87
N TYR A 754 25.15 -4.56 -9.69
CA TYR A 754 24.74 -4.84 -11.05
C TYR A 754 25.10 -3.67 -11.97
N ALA A 755 25.88 -3.96 -13.02
CA ALA A 755 26.26 -2.95 -14.00
C ALA A 755 25.11 -2.66 -14.96
N GLY A 756 24.75 -1.38 -15.11
CA GLY A 756 23.74 -0.96 -16.07
C GLY A 756 24.25 -0.98 -17.51
N PRO A 757 23.36 -0.71 -18.49
CA PRO A 757 23.76 -0.59 -19.88
C PRO A 757 24.93 0.38 -20.04
N ASP A 758 25.97 -0.04 -20.75
CA ASP A 758 27.20 0.72 -20.91
C ASP A 758 27.04 1.85 -21.94
N LYS A 759 26.28 2.88 -21.56
CA LYS A 759 25.99 4.06 -22.37
C LYS A 759 25.99 5.33 -21.51
N ASP A 760 26.27 6.46 -22.16
CA ASP A 760 26.13 7.78 -21.55
C ASP A 760 24.71 7.96 -21.01
N THR A 761 24.62 8.30 -19.74
CA THR A 761 23.36 8.28 -18.98
C THR A 761 23.32 9.47 -18.04
N ASP A 762 22.23 10.24 -18.10
CA ASP A 762 21.98 11.32 -17.14
C ASP A 762 21.49 10.77 -15.79
N TRP A 763 21.45 11.63 -14.78
CA TRP A 763 21.15 11.16 -13.42
C TRP A 763 19.72 10.62 -13.27
N ASN A 764 18.75 11.21 -13.99
CA ASN A 764 17.36 10.79 -13.92
C ASN A 764 17.16 9.45 -14.63
N ASP A 765 17.80 9.26 -15.78
CA ASP A 765 17.80 7.99 -16.52
C ASP A 765 18.44 6.87 -15.70
N ALA A 766 19.58 7.15 -15.05
CA ALA A 766 20.23 6.19 -14.14
C ALA A 766 19.29 5.78 -13.00
N LYS A 767 18.67 6.76 -12.33
CA LYS A 767 17.74 6.52 -11.23
C LYS A 767 16.51 5.72 -11.65
N ASN A 768 15.93 6.04 -12.80
CA ASN A 768 14.77 5.34 -13.35
C ASN A 768 15.10 3.90 -13.73
N TRP A 769 16.26 3.68 -14.35
CA TRP A 769 16.72 2.34 -14.71
C TRP A 769 16.92 1.48 -13.46
N VAL A 770 17.60 1.99 -12.43
CA VAL A 770 17.81 1.24 -11.18
C VAL A 770 16.48 0.92 -10.49
N ALA A 771 15.53 1.86 -10.46
CA ALA A 771 14.20 1.64 -9.87
C ALA A 771 13.36 0.58 -10.62
N GLY A 772 13.59 0.44 -11.93
CA GLY A 772 12.95 -0.56 -12.78
C GLY A 772 13.61 -1.95 -12.74
N LEU A 773 14.79 -2.09 -12.12
CA LEU A 773 15.55 -3.33 -12.11
C LEU A 773 14.87 -4.38 -11.20
N LYS A 774 14.37 -5.47 -11.81
CA LYS A 774 13.69 -6.58 -11.12
C LYS A 774 14.51 -7.88 -11.10
N ILE A 775 15.77 -7.81 -11.52
CA ILE A 775 16.65 -8.99 -11.55
C ILE A 775 16.78 -9.56 -10.15
N ASP A 776 16.65 -10.88 -10.05
CA ASP A 776 16.91 -11.65 -8.85
C ASP A 776 16.10 -11.14 -7.63
N GLY A 777 14.79 -10.96 -7.80
CA GLY A 777 13.88 -10.52 -6.73
C GLY A 777 13.85 -9.01 -6.46
N GLY A 778 14.63 -8.20 -7.18
CA GLY A 778 14.62 -6.73 -7.03
C GLY A 778 15.40 -6.22 -5.82
N GLY A 779 14.97 -5.08 -5.24
CA GLY A 779 15.63 -4.43 -4.11
C GLY A 779 16.82 -3.52 -4.46
N TRP A 780 17.00 -3.23 -5.75
CA TRP A 780 18.09 -2.42 -6.27
C TRP A 780 17.89 -0.92 -6.02
N ARG A 781 18.97 -0.22 -5.66
CA ARG A 781 19.00 1.23 -5.49
C ARG A 781 20.27 1.85 -6.06
N MET A 782 20.23 3.17 -6.28
CA MET A 782 21.43 3.92 -6.64
C MET A 782 22.47 3.78 -5.50
N PRO A 783 23.76 3.63 -5.83
CA PRO A 783 24.81 3.58 -4.83
C PRO A 783 25.02 4.96 -4.20
N THR A 784 25.44 4.97 -2.95
CA THR A 784 25.96 6.18 -2.29
C THR A 784 27.37 6.46 -2.80
N ILE A 785 27.84 7.70 -2.65
CA ILE A 785 29.19 8.09 -3.04
C ILE A 785 30.25 7.30 -2.27
N ASN A 786 29.97 6.96 -1.01
CA ASN A 786 30.87 6.14 -0.17
C ASN A 786 30.94 4.69 -0.64
N GLU A 787 29.83 4.11 -1.10
CA GLU A 787 29.83 2.76 -1.67
C GLU A 787 30.60 2.72 -2.99
N LEU A 788 30.47 3.74 -3.84
CA LEU A 788 31.27 3.87 -5.06
C LEU A 788 32.76 4.02 -4.73
N LYS A 789 33.13 4.82 -3.72
CA LYS A 789 34.52 4.92 -3.26
C LYS A 789 35.07 3.57 -2.78
N GLY A 790 34.22 2.73 -2.18
CA GLY A 790 34.58 1.38 -1.78
C GLY A 790 34.89 0.42 -2.96
N LEU A 791 34.43 0.75 -4.17
CA LEU A 791 34.79 0.03 -5.41
C LEU A 791 36.09 0.54 -6.05
N TYR A 792 36.48 1.78 -5.77
CA TYR A 792 37.69 2.38 -6.35
C TYR A 792 38.95 1.74 -5.76
N GLN A 793 39.74 1.11 -6.64
CA GLN A 793 41.06 0.58 -6.34
C GLN A 793 42.00 0.89 -7.51
N LYS A 794 42.97 1.78 -7.28
CA LYS A 794 43.94 2.18 -8.29
C LYS A 794 44.67 0.95 -8.86
N GLY A 795 44.60 0.77 -10.18
CA GLY A 795 45.20 -0.36 -10.90
C GLY A 795 44.33 -1.62 -10.99
N ALA A 796 43.13 -1.65 -10.37
CA ALA A 796 42.19 -2.74 -10.56
C ALA A 796 41.42 -2.56 -11.88
N GLY A 797 41.58 -3.50 -12.83
CA GLY A 797 40.87 -3.44 -14.12
C GLY A 797 41.15 -2.18 -14.95
N SER A 798 40.34 -1.96 -15.99
CA SER A 798 40.49 -0.81 -16.91
C SER A 798 39.92 0.50 -16.37
N ARG A 799 39.16 0.46 -15.27
CA ARG A 799 38.46 1.59 -14.65
C ARG A 799 38.72 1.69 -13.15
N ASN A 800 39.89 1.27 -12.68
CA ASN A 800 40.23 1.26 -11.24
C ASN A 800 39.11 0.65 -10.37
N MET A 801 38.44 -0.38 -10.87
CA MET A 801 37.41 -1.19 -10.22
C MET A 801 37.47 -2.62 -10.77
N SER A 802 36.82 -3.58 -10.11
CA SER A 802 36.79 -4.97 -10.55
C SER A 802 36.36 -5.08 -12.03
N PRO A 803 37.09 -5.85 -12.87
CA PRO A 803 36.68 -6.14 -14.25
C PRO A 803 35.31 -6.80 -14.38
N LEU A 804 34.78 -7.37 -13.30
CA LEU A 804 33.46 -8.00 -13.27
C LEU A 804 32.30 -7.00 -13.35
N LEU A 805 32.56 -5.72 -13.02
CA LEU A 805 31.65 -4.58 -13.13
C LEU A 805 31.93 -3.81 -14.43
N GLU A 806 31.58 -4.44 -15.55
CA GLU A 806 31.85 -3.96 -16.91
C GLU A 806 31.25 -2.57 -17.17
N THR A 807 32.10 -1.53 -17.22
CA THR A 807 31.74 -0.19 -17.67
C THR A 807 32.88 0.43 -18.49
N THR A 808 32.56 1.20 -19.53
CA THR A 808 33.55 1.95 -20.34
C THR A 808 33.66 3.41 -19.93
N GLY A 809 32.73 3.96 -19.16
CA GLY A 809 32.82 5.33 -18.64
C GLY A 809 33.74 5.44 -17.42
N TRP A 810 34.30 6.63 -17.19
CA TRP A 810 35.09 6.93 -15.99
C TRP A 810 34.23 7.44 -14.83
N TRP A 811 32.99 7.85 -15.10
CA TRP A 811 32.12 8.47 -14.11
C TRP A 811 30.90 7.61 -13.84
N VAL A 812 30.58 7.41 -12.56
CA VAL A 812 29.38 6.67 -12.14
C VAL A 812 28.54 7.55 -11.22
N TRP A 813 27.24 7.67 -11.52
CA TRP A 813 26.32 8.44 -10.70
C TRP A 813 26.07 7.80 -9.33
N SER A 814 26.02 8.63 -8.29
CA SER A 814 25.49 8.26 -6.98
C SER A 814 24.02 8.67 -6.84
N GLY A 815 23.34 8.18 -5.79
CA GLY A 815 21.97 8.58 -5.45
C GLY A 815 21.86 9.96 -4.79
N GLU A 816 22.98 10.63 -4.49
CA GLU A 816 23.00 11.87 -3.73
C GLU A 816 22.83 13.11 -4.63
N THR A 817 22.00 14.03 -4.17
CA THR A 817 21.66 15.27 -4.88
C THR A 817 22.18 16.49 -4.16
N ILE A 818 22.52 17.54 -4.92
CA ILE A 818 23.03 18.80 -4.39
C ILE A 818 21.97 19.90 -4.63
N GLY A 819 21.68 20.68 -3.60
CA GLY A 819 20.76 21.81 -3.67
C GLY A 819 21.29 22.97 -4.52
N VAL A 820 20.40 23.87 -4.93
CA VAL A 820 20.71 25.03 -5.77
C VAL A 820 21.58 26.01 -4.97
N GLY A 821 22.86 26.12 -5.33
CA GLY A 821 23.75 27.18 -4.84
C GLY A 821 23.58 28.45 -5.66
N SER A 822 23.88 29.60 -5.07
CA SER A 822 23.63 30.99 -5.55
C SER A 822 24.30 31.40 -6.88
N HIS A 823 24.75 30.46 -7.70
CA HIS A 823 25.57 30.69 -8.91
C HIS A 823 24.98 30.06 -10.19
N GLY A 824 23.66 29.84 -10.25
CA GLY A 824 22.97 29.60 -11.52
C GLY A 824 23.18 28.23 -12.20
N LEU A 825 23.81 27.26 -11.52
CA LEU A 825 23.79 25.86 -11.95
C LEU A 825 22.51 25.20 -11.40
N GLY A 826 21.72 24.59 -12.28
CA GLY A 826 20.49 23.87 -11.92
C GLY A 826 20.75 22.73 -10.92
N ALA A 827 19.67 22.10 -10.43
CA ALA A 827 19.75 21.02 -9.45
C ALA A 827 20.78 19.94 -9.87
N GLY A 828 21.81 19.73 -9.05
CA GLY A 828 22.93 18.83 -9.34
C GLY A 828 22.84 17.48 -8.65
N ALA A 829 23.78 16.60 -8.99
CA ALA A 829 24.00 15.31 -8.33
C ALA A 829 25.49 14.98 -8.21
N LEU A 830 25.80 14.04 -7.32
CA LEU A 830 27.16 13.55 -7.12
C LEU A 830 27.44 12.35 -8.02
N ALA A 831 28.62 12.32 -8.65
CA ALA A 831 29.19 11.17 -9.32
C ALA A 831 30.59 10.87 -8.76
N LEU A 832 31.07 9.63 -8.90
CA LEU A 832 32.46 9.31 -8.63
C LEU A 832 33.25 9.23 -9.93
N ASP A 833 34.42 9.85 -9.95
CA ASP A 833 35.45 9.67 -10.97
C ASP A 833 36.37 8.51 -10.62
N PHE A 834 36.29 7.46 -11.42
CA PHE A 834 37.13 6.29 -11.28
C PHE A 834 38.51 6.46 -11.91
N SER A 835 38.84 7.57 -12.57
CA SER A 835 40.20 7.84 -13.05
C SER A 835 41.14 8.20 -11.89
N ASP A 836 40.66 8.98 -10.91
CA ASP A 836 41.44 9.49 -9.78
C ASP A 836 40.77 9.33 -8.40
N GLY A 837 39.57 8.76 -8.34
CA GLY A 837 38.82 8.47 -7.12
C GLY A 837 38.08 9.68 -6.52
N ARG A 838 37.99 10.80 -7.24
CA ARG A 838 37.39 12.04 -6.72
C ARG A 838 35.88 12.11 -6.92
N GLU A 839 35.22 12.83 -6.04
CA GLU A 839 33.81 13.18 -6.18
C GLU A 839 33.64 14.32 -7.18
N LEU A 840 32.65 14.18 -8.06
CA LEU A 840 32.25 15.20 -9.02
C LEU A 840 30.86 15.69 -8.70
N LYS A 841 30.69 17.02 -8.82
CA LYS A 841 29.40 17.71 -8.73
C LYS A 841 29.02 18.14 -10.14
N ASP A 842 27.90 17.64 -10.64
CA ASP A 842 27.51 17.91 -12.02
C ASP A 842 25.99 18.06 -12.16
N GLY A 843 25.56 18.68 -13.25
CA GLY A 843 24.16 18.84 -13.61
C GLY A 843 23.49 17.48 -13.83
N ARG A 844 22.26 17.31 -13.36
CA ARG A 844 21.53 16.03 -13.48
C ARG A 844 21.22 15.65 -14.92
N ASP A 845 21.21 16.61 -15.83
CA ASP A 845 21.02 16.49 -17.28
C ASP A 845 22.31 16.12 -18.04
N ASN A 846 23.48 16.19 -17.40
CA ASN A 846 24.74 15.90 -18.05
C ASN A 846 25.03 14.39 -18.11
N SER A 847 24.76 13.77 -19.26
CA SER A 847 24.96 12.32 -19.49
C SER A 847 26.38 11.92 -19.90
N LYS A 848 27.23 12.87 -20.28
CA LYS A 848 28.48 12.61 -21.03
C LYS A 848 29.48 11.78 -20.21
N HIS A 849 29.87 10.63 -20.77
CA HIS A 849 30.76 9.62 -20.17
C HIS A 849 30.36 9.09 -18.78
N LYS A 850 29.10 9.33 -18.37
CA LYS A 850 28.56 8.85 -17.09
C LYS A 850 27.85 7.52 -17.28
N ARG A 851 27.96 6.67 -16.26
CA ARG A 851 27.42 5.31 -16.19
C ARG A 851 26.57 5.15 -14.95
N MET A 852 25.86 4.04 -14.89
CA MET A 852 25.02 3.68 -13.77
C MET A 852 25.39 2.29 -13.25
N LEU A 853 25.44 2.18 -11.93
CA LEU A 853 25.50 0.92 -11.22
C LEU A 853 24.27 0.85 -10.31
N ALA A 854 23.77 -0.36 -10.10
CA ALA A 854 22.79 -0.64 -9.05
C ALA A 854 23.48 -1.38 -7.91
N VAL A 855 23.06 -1.10 -6.67
CA VAL A 855 23.52 -1.80 -5.49
C VAL A 855 22.34 -2.24 -4.62
N ARG A 856 22.50 -3.35 -3.90
CA ARG A 856 21.57 -3.80 -2.87
C ARG A 856 22.32 -4.56 -1.77
N SER A 857 21.68 -4.72 -0.62
CA SER A 857 22.15 -5.63 0.43
C SER A 857 21.25 -6.87 0.43
N ARG A 858 21.86 -8.06 0.40
CA ARG A 858 21.19 -9.32 0.73
C ARG A 858 21.78 -9.83 2.04
N LYS A 859 20.91 -10.21 2.98
CA LYS A 859 21.31 -10.97 4.17
C LYS A 859 21.38 -12.45 3.82
#